data_AF-A0A7C5FP75-F1
#
_entry.id   AF-A0A7C5FP75-F1
#
_cell.length_a   1.000
_cell.length_b   1.000
_cell.length_c   1.000
_cell.angle_alpha   90.00
_cell.angle_beta   90.00
_cell.angle_gamma   90.00
#
_symmetry.space_group_name_H-M   'P 1'
#
loop_
_entity.id
_entity.type
_entity.pdbx_description
1 polymer ?
#
loop_
_entity_poly.entity_id
_entity_poly.type
_entity_poly.pdbx_seq_one_letter_code
_entity_poly.pdbx_strand_id
1 'polypeptide(L)'
;MDTINVFIIALAILITMMATHEANAGQYYDQKSSKNLIPNPSFEIAKGNKPEGWDTQSWNGKPEFHYAEIGRTGNRSVMISSDEGADAAWFIILPVEPYSTYKLSAWVKTEDVKVIDGGELTGATIVLHDHADIHTPRLLGTNDWTKVEREFQTGDMDAIQINLMLGLFGLAKGKVWYDDVSLELISKTELKPTLAIDANKEGEPISKYVYGQFIEHLGRCIYGGIWAEMLQDRKFFYDVGRGESPWKPIGGNDVVRMVKQNPYVGEHTPEIEVKNGTPSGISHSGLGLIKGKEYTGRIVLAGEKNAGPIEVSLVWGTDPKSRQTVTIEKLTGEFTKYPLKFKSDATTDDGRLEIVGRGEGTFKIGAVSLMPADNISGFRADTIKILKELNSPVYRWPGGNFVSGYNWKDGIGDPDRRPPRKNPAWSGIEHNDVGLHEFLEFCRILKTDPYIAVNTGLGTPEEAAEEVEYVNGAPDTPMGRLRAQNGHREPYNVKWWGVGNEMYGGWQLGHMPITEYVKKHNAVAKAMWEKDPSIKLIASGTVGEWDEMMFKHCADYMNLMSEHFYCGERPGVIEHVKLVPNAIKGICNAYRDYRKNIPTLKNKDIRIAMDEWNYWYGPHLYGELGTRYFLKDALGIAAGLHEYYRNSDLIFMANYAQTVNVIGAIKTTKTAAEFETTGLVLKLYRQNYGTIPVQVTSDCRPLDATAAWSADRKKLTIAIVNPTKEAFDLPLKITGAKLKGSGRCFVITGKDEMAYNEPGKPRNVDIAENAVKISDKLHAVPLSVTLYSLDVQ
;
A
#
# COMPACT_ATOMS: atom_id res chain seq x y z
N MET A 1 20.63 25.16 -31.88
CA MET A 1 19.50 26.01 -31.46
C MET A 1 18.15 25.49 -31.95
N ASP A 2 18.01 24.23 -32.40
CA ASP A 2 16.76 23.72 -33.01
C ASP A 2 16.26 22.39 -32.43
N THR A 3 16.43 22.16 -31.13
CA THR A 3 15.88 20.97 -30.43
C THR A 3 15.01 21.32 -29.21
N ILE A 4 14.94 22.60 -28.84
CA ILE A 4 14.14 23.07 -27.70
C ILE A 4 12.74 23.56 -28.14
N ASN A 5 12.58 24.00 -29.40
CA ASN A 5 11.28 24.46 -29.91
C ASN A 5 10.32 23.32 -30.29
N VAL A 6 10.80 22.13 -30.64
CA VAL A 6 9.93 21.00 -31.02
C VAL A 6 9.29 20.32 -29.80
N PHE A 7 9.98 20.30 -28.66
CA PHE A 7 9.44 19.73 -27.41
C PHE A 7 8.41 20.65 -26.73
N ILE A 8 8.58 21.98 -26.83
CA ILE A 8 7.63 22.94 -26.26
C ILE A 8 6.35 23.02 -27.11
N ILE A 9 6.45 22.87 -28.43
CA ILE A 9 5.27 22.81 -29.32
C ILE A 9 4.53 21.47 -29.17
N ALA A 10 5.22 20.34 -29.00
CA ALA A 10 4.58 19.05 -28.75
C ALA A 10 3.87 18.98 -27.39
N LEU A 11 4.45 19.58 -26.34
CA LEU A 11 3.84 19.64 -25.01
C LEU A 11 2.67 20.64 -24.97
N ALA A 12 2.76 21.76 -25.68
CA ALA A 12 1.65 22.70 -25.84
C ALA A 12 0.50 22.07 -26.65
N ILE A 13 0.78 21.29 -27.70
CA ILE A 13 -0.25 20.57 -28.47
C ILE A 13 -0.89 19.46 -27.63
N LEU A 14 -0.14 18.75 -26.78
CA LEU A 14 -0.69 17.73 -25.88
C LEU A 14 -1.57 18.33 -24.77
N ILE A 15 -1.16 19.47 -24.19
CA ILE A 15 -1.94 20.20 -23.17
C ILE A 15 -3.18 20.85 -23.81
N THR A 16 -3.09 21.31 -25.06
CA THR A 16 -4.25 21.82 -25.81
C THR A 16 -5.17 20.68 -26.26
N MET A 17 -4.66 19.47 -26.52
CA MET A 17 -5.47 18.28 -26.82
C MET A 17 -6.16 17.70 -25.59
N MET A 18 -5.54 17.73 -24.41
CA MET A 18 -6.17 17.32 -23.16
C MET A 18 -7.19 18.34 -22.65
N ALA A 19 -6.88 19.64 -22.77
CA ALA A 19 -7.84 20.71 -22.46
C ALA A 19 -9.00 20.79 -23.47
N THR A 20 -8.78 20.43 -24.74
CA THR A 20 -9.89 20.27 -25.70
C THR A 20 -10.66 18.96 -25.53
N HIS A 21 -10.09 17.91 -24.94
CA HIS A 21 -10.88 16.74 -24.52
C HIS A 21 -11.78 17.04 -23.31
N GLU A 22 -11.30 17.79 -22.31
CA GLU A 22 -12.14 18.26 -21.19
C GLU A 22 -13.18 19.30 -21.63
N ALA A 23 -12.85 20.19 -22.58
CA ALA A 23 -13.80 21.18 -23.11
C ALA A 23 -14.80 20.57 -24.14
N ASN A 24 -14.42 19.51 -24.86
CA ASN A 24 -15.31 18.82 -25.80
C ASN A 24 -16.12 17.68 -25.16
N ALA A 25 -15.72 17.14 -24.02
CA ALA A 25 -16.58 16.23 -23.24
C ALA A 25 -17.91 16.91 -22.85
N GLY A 26 -17.90 18.24 -22.69
CA GLY A 26 -19.09 19.07 -22.48
C GLY A 26 -19.83 19.54 -23.74
N GLN A 27 -19.34 19.24 -24.95
CA GLN A 27 -19.96 19.69 -26.22
C GLN A 27 -20.42 18.56 -27.17
N TYR A 28 -20.27 17.28 -26.79
CA TYR A 28 -20.79 16.14 -27.56
C TYR A 28 -22.11 15.55 -27.05
N TYR A 29 -22.86 16.28 -26.22
CA TYR A 29 -24.21 15.89 -25.82
C TYR A 29 -25.25 16.86 -26.40
N ASP A 30 -25.58 16.69 -27.68
CA ASP A 30 -26.88 17.11 -28.16
C ASP A 30 -27.91 16.07 -27.71
N GLN A 31 -28.64 16.40 -26.65
CA GLN A 31 -29.51 15.52 -25.86
C GLN A 31 -30.81 15.11 -26.60
N LYS A 32 -30.80 15.06 -27.93
CA LYS A 32 -32.00 14.81 -28.73
C LYS A 32 -31.68 13.94 -29.96
N SER A 33 -31.50 12.62 -29.77
CA SER A 33 -32.20 11.56 -30.54
C SER A 33 -31.52 10.17 -30.63
N SER A 34 -30.34 9.89 -30.07
CA SER A 34 -29.81 8.51 -30.06
C SER A 34 -30.12 7.78 -28.74
N LYS A 35 -30.83 6.65 -28.80
CA LYS A 35 -31.08 5.77 -27.64
C LYS A 35 -29.82 5.06 -27.14
N ASN A 36 -28.82 4.92 -28.01
CA ASN A 36 -27.59 4.18 -27.73
C ASN A 36 -26.51 5.13 -27.19
N LEU A 37 -25.91 4.75 -26.05
CA LEU A 37 -24.84 5.47 -25.36
C LEU A 37 -23.42 5.01 -25.73
N ILE A 38 -23.29 3.93 -26.51
CA ILE A 38 -21.99 3.45 -27.00
C ILE A 38 -21.50 4.38 -28.12
N PRO A 39 -20.31 5.00 -28.00
CA PRO A 39 -19.69 5.71 -29.12
C PRO A 39 -19.14 4.72 -30.15
N ASN A 40 -19.23 5.09 -31.43
CA ASN A 40 -18.78 4.26 -32.55
C ASN A 40 -19.31 2.80 -32.48
N PRO A 41 -20.63 2.58 -32.30
CA PRO A 41 -21.18 1.27 -31.95
C PRO A 41 -21.12 0.24 -33.08
N SER A 42 -21.05 0.70 -34.33
CA SER A 42 -20.87 -0.12 -35.54
C SER A 42 -19.42 -0.10 -36.04
N PHE A 43 -18.50 0.46 -35.25
CA PHE A 43 -17.07 0.46 -35.53
C PHE A 43 -16.65 1.10 -36.87
N GLU A 44 -17.40 2.04 -37.46
CA GLU A 44 -17.04 2.60 -38.77
C GLU A 44 -15.95 3.68 -38.70
N ILE A 45 -15.71 4.24 -37.50
CA ILE A 45 -14.73 5.32 -37.29
C ILE A 45 -13.41 4.70 -36.81
N ALA A 46 -12.34 4.95 -37.55
CA ALA A 46 -11.02 4.40 -37.27
C ALA A 46 -10.10 5.42 -36.57
N LYS A 47 -9.25 4.93 -35.67
CA LYS A 47 -8.09 5.65 -35.13
C LYS A 47 -6.85 4.81 -35.35
N GLY A 48 -6.18 5.02 -36.48
CA GLY A 48 -5.11 4.14 -36.95
C GLY A 48 -5.66 2.82 -37.46
N ASN A 49 -5.18 1.69 -36.94
CA ASN A 49 -5.58 0.33 -37.34
C ASN A 49 -6.64 -0.31 -36.42
N LYS A 50 -7.31 0.49 -35.59
CA LYS A 50 -8.35 0.05 -34.66
C LYS A 50 -9.55 1.01 -34.67
N PRO A 51 -10.74 0.60 -34.21
CA PRO A 51 -11.86 1.52 -34.06
C PRO A 51 -11.56 2.59 -33.01
N GLU A 52 -12.00 3.81 -33.25
CA GLU A 52 -11.90 4.89 -32.28
C GLU A 52 -12.72 4.56 -31.02
N GLY A 53 -12.14 4.80 -29.84
CA GLY A 53 -12.78 4.61 -28.54
C GLY A 53 -12.70 3.20 -27.95
N TRP A 54 -12.18 2.22 -28.70
CA TRP A 54 -12.07 0.83 -28.27
C TRP A 54 -10.61 0.39 -28.15
N ASP A 55 -10.33 -0.40 -27.13
CA ASP A 55 -9.03 -0.98 -26.83
C ASP A 55 -9.11 -2.51 -26.71
N THR A 56 -7.96 -3.16 -26.61
CA THR A 56 -7.86 -4.62 -26.51
C THR A 56 -7.19 -5.04 -25.22
N GLN A 57 -7.64 -6.15 -24.65
CA GLN A 57 -7.07 -6.76 -23.45
C GLN A 57 -6.93 -8.26 -23.69
N SER A 58 -5.78 -8.82 -23.29
CA SER A 58 -5.54 -10.26 -23.26
C SER A 58 -5.17 -10.66 -21.84
N TRP A 59 -5.84 -11.68 -21.29
CA TRP A 59 -5.53 -12.25 -19.98
C TRP A 59 -4.77 -13.57 -20.12
N ASN A 60 -5.10 -14.37 -21.14
CA ASN A 60 -4.42 -15.63 -21.40
C ASN A 60 -4.52 -16.06 -22.87
N GLY A 61 -3.67 -17.01 -23.27
CA GLY A 61 -3.67 -17.56 -24.62
C GLY A 61 -3.02 -16.64 -25.65
N LYS A 62 -3.32 -16.88 -26.93
CA LYS A 62 -2.74 -16.17 -28.08
C LYS A 62 -3.83 -15.61 -29.00
N PRO A 63 -4.49 -14.52 -28.59
CA PRO A 63 -5.45 -13.84 -29.45
C PRO A 63 -4.76 -13.04 -30.55
N GLU A 64 -5.42 -12.94 -31.70
CA GLU A 64 -5.19 -11.92 -32.70
C GLU A 64 -6.42 -11.00 -32.77
N PHE A 65 -6.18 -9.68 -32.73
CA PHE A 65 -7.22 -8.66 -32.79
C PHE A 65 -7.24 -8.01 -34.17
N HIS A 66 -8.42 -7.95 -34.77
CA HIS A 66 -8.59 -7.45 -36.12
C HIS A 66 -9.69 -6.40 -36.19
N TYR A 67 -9.41 -5.28 -36.87
CA TYR A 67 -10.42 -4.30 -37.27
C TYR A 67 -10.95 -4.69 -38.66
N ALA A 68 -11.93 -5.59 -38.66
CA ALA A 68 -12.27 -6.41 -39.81
C ALA A 68 -13.10 -5.65 -40.85
N GLU A 69 -12.92 -5.98 -42.14
CA GLU A 69 -13.69 -5.45 -43.29
C GLU A 69 -14.95 -6.29 -43.57
N ILE A 70 -15.68 -6.56 -42.50
CA ILE A 70 -16.97 -7.24 -42.52
C ILE A 70 -17.80 -6.63 -41.41
N GLY A 71 -19.02 -6.19 -41.71
CA GLY A 71 -19.97 -5.67 -40.72
C GLY A 71 -21.33 -6.32 -40.92
N ARG A 72 -22.16 -6.31 -39.89
CA ARG A 72 -23.60 -6.57 -40.03
C ARG A 72 -24.27 -5.34 -40.63
N THR A 73 -23.92 -4.16 -40.13
CA THR A 73 -24.21 -2.88 -40.79
C THR A 73 -22.92 -2.18 -41.15
N GLY A 74 -22.94 -1.37 -42.21
CA GLY A 74 -21.71 -0.79 -42.73
C GLY A 74 -20.74 -1.85 -43.27
N ASN A 75 -19.45 -1.60 -43.14
CA ASN A 75 -18.37 -2.42 -43.70
C ASN A 75 -17.35 -2.88 -42.66
N ARG A 76 -17.50 -2.50 -41.38
CA ARG A 76 -16.51 -2.76 -40.33
C ARG A 76 -17.11 -3.52 -39.14
N SER A 77 -16.24 -4.20 -38.41
CA SER A 77 -16.52 -4.79 -37.08
C SER A 77 -15.21 -5.01 -36.33
N VAL A 78 -15.30 -5.38 -35.06
CA VAL A 78 -14.15 -5.87 -34.30
C VAL A 78 -14.15 -7.39 -34.24
N MET A 79 -12.98 -8.00 -34.39
CA MET A 79 -12.80 -9.44 -34.38
C MET A 79 -11.68 -9.87 -33.45
N ILE A 80 -11.88 -11.03 -32.81
CA ILE A 80 -10.86 -11.78 -32.09
C ILE A 80 -10.78 -13.17 -32.70
N SER A 81 -9.56 -13.63 -32.98
CA SER A 81 -9.29 -14.99 -33.42
C SER A 81 -8.20 -15.65 -32.62
N SER A 82 -8.28 -16.95 -32.43
CA SER A 82 -7.17 -17.75 -31.91
C SER A 82 -7.29 -19.21 -32.32
N ASP A 83 -6.19 -19.82 -32.74
CA ASP A 83 -6.13 -21.27 -33.01
C ASP A 83 -5.71 -22.08 -31.77
N GLU A 84 -4.94 -21.45 -30.88
CA GLU A 84 -4.39 -22.06 -29.66
C GLU A 84 -5.27 -21.81 -28.42
N GLY A 85 -6.24 -20.89 -28.51
CA GLY A 85 -7.09 -20.48 -27.42
C GLY A 85 -6.77 -19.07 -26.94
N ALA A 86 -7.80 -18.33 -26.56
CA ALA A 86 -7.72 -16.99 -26.01
C ALA A 86 -8.69 -16.80 -24.84
N ASP A 87 -8.25 -15.98 -23.88
CA ASP A 87 -9.10 -15.25 -22.96
C ASP A 87 -8.80 -13.76 -23.15
N ALA A 88 -9.61 -13.12 -23.98
CA ALA A 88 -9.31 -11.81 -24.56
C ALA A 88 -10.56 -11.03 -24.93
N ALA A 89 -10.45 -9.70 -24.96
CA ALA A 89 -11.56 -8.80 -25.29
C ALA A 89 -11.14 -7.59 -26.13
N TRP A 90 -12.06 -7.14 -26.97
CA TRP A 90 -12.19 -5.70 -27.24
C TRP A 90 -13.01 -5.08 -26.12
N PHE A 91 -12.61 -3.90 -25.64
CA PHE A 91 -13.32 -3.25 -24.54
C PHE A 91 -13.46 -1.74 -24.72
N ILE A 92 -14.45 -1.21 -24.00
CA ILE A 92 -14.69 0.22 -23.83
C ILE A 92 -15.12 0.49 -22.39
N ILE A 93 -14.73 1.64 -21.85
CA ILE A 93 -15.15 2.12 -20.52
C ILE A 93 -16.05 3.34 -20.71
N LEU A 94 -17.24 3.33 -20.10
CA LEU A 94 -18.23 4.39 -20.24
C LEU A 94 -18.87 4.74 -18.90
N PRO A 95 -19.19 6.02 -18.65
CA PRO A 95 -19.98 6.42 -17.50
C PRO A 95 -21.40 5.86 -17.60
N VAL A 96 -21.98 5.50 -16.46
CA VAL A 96 -23.40 5.11 -16.34
C VAL A 96 -24.02 5.78 -15.13
N GLU A 97 -25.34 5.87 -15.14
CA GLU A 97 -26.10 6.36 -14.00
C GLU A 97 -26.17 5.25 -12.94
N PRO A 98 -25.75 5.50 -11.69
CA PRO A 98 -25.92 4.55 -10.61
C PRO A 98 -27.42 4.33 -10.31
N TYR A 99 -27.74 3.19 -9.69
CA TYR A 99 -29.10 2.76 -9.31
C TYR A 99 -30.13 2.86 -10.45
N SER A 100 -29.70 2.49 -11.65
CA SER A 100 -30.47 2.61 -12.89
C SER A 100 -30.50 1.29 -13.64
N THR A 101 -31.51 1.11 -14.48
CA THR A 101 -31.65 -0.07 -15.34
C THR A 101 -31.15 0.24 -16.73
N TYR A 102 -30.26 -0.61 -17.24
CA TYR A 102 -29.73 -0.53 -18.59
C TYR A 102 -30.01 -1.81 -19.38
N LYS A 103 -30.09 -1.68 -20.71
CA LYS A 103 -30.09 -2.79 -21.65
C LYS A 103 -28.82 -2.75 -22.48
N LEU A 104 -28.00 -3.80 -22.39
CA LEU A 104 -26.83 -4.04 -23.24
C LEU A 104 -27.21 -5.03 -24.36
N SER A 105 -26.78 -4.76 -25.58
CA SER A 105 -26.94 -5.69 -26.71
C SER A 105 -25.84 -5.54 -27.74
N ALA A 106 -25.58 -6.56 -28.54
CA ALA A 106 -24.81 -6.46 -29.78
C ALA A 106 -25.20 -7.56 -30.74
N TRP A 107 -24.66 -7.49 -31.96
CA TRP A 107 -24.70 -8.57 -32.92
C TRP A 107 -23.35 -9.29 -32.97
N VAL A 108 -23.41 -10.62 -32.91
CA VAL A 108 -22.22 -11.47 -32.81
C VAL A 108 -22.25 -12.50 -33.92
N LYS A 109 -21.14 -12.63 -34.64
CA LYS A 109 -20.90 -13.69 -35.62
C LYS A 109 -19.77 -14.58 -35.10
N THR A 110 -19.86 -15.89 -35.27
CA THR A 110 -18.79 -16.81 -34.84
C THR A 110 -18.43 -17.80 -35.94
N GLU A 111 -17.17 -18.22 -35.98
CA GLU A 111 -16.65 -19.28 -36.85
C GLU A 111 -15.83 -20.25 -36.01
N ASP A 112 -16.30 -21.51 -35.94
CA ASP A 112 -15.67 -22.61 -35.20
C ASP A 112 -15.30 -22.31 -33.74
N VAL A 113 -16.10 -21.50 -33.03
CA VAL A 113 -15.80 -21.15 -31.63
C VAL A 113 -15.94 -22.37 -30.72
N LYS A 114 -14.85 -22.79 -30.08
CA LYS A 114 -14.79 -23.99 -29.23
C LYS A 114 -14.07 -23.69 -27.92
N VAL A 115 -14.61 -24.19 -26.82
CA VAL A 115 -13.98 -24.14 -25.49
C VAL A 115 -12.84 -25.16 -25.46
N ILE A 116 -11.67 -24.74 -24.98
CA ILE A 116 -10.50 -25.59 -24.70
C ILE A 116 -10.52 -26.01 -23.24
N ASP A 117 -10.66 -25.03 -22.34
CA ASP A 117 -10.84 -25.19 -20.90
C ASP A 117 -11.79 -24.10 -20.38
N GLY A 118 -12.25 -24.24 -19.14
CA GLY A 118 -13.16 -23.27 -18.51
C GLY A 118 -14.57 -23.78 -18.30
N GLY A 119 -15.49 -22.84 -18.14
CA GLY A 119 -16.85 -23.09 -17.62
C GLY A 119 -17.98 -22.73 -18.57
N GLU A 120 -19.16 -22.53 -18.00
CA GLU A 120 -20.40 -22.20 -18.74
C GLU A 120 -20.39 -20.81 -19.38
N LEU A 121 -19.48 -19.93 -18.95
CA LEU A 121 -19.34 -18.58 -19.52
C LEU A 121 -18.32 -18.51 -20.66
N THR A 122 -17.46 -19.52 -20.79
CA THR A 122 -16.36 -19.52 -21.76
C THR A 122 -16.88 -19.66 -23.18
N GLY A 123 -16.49 -18.75 -24.08
CA GLY A 123 -16.90 -18.71 -25.49
C GLY A 123 -16.92 -17.30 -26.07
N ALA A 124 -17.82 -17.05 -27.03
CA ALA A 124 -18.12 -15.70 -27.51
C ALA A 124 -19.25 -15.10 -26.65
N THR A 125 -18.96 -14.06 -25.87
CA THR A 125 -19.91 -13.43 -24.95
C THR A 125 -19.60 -11.95 -24.75
N ILE A 126 -20.59 -11.21 -24.26
CA ILE A 126 -20.40 -9.84 -23.77
C ILE A 126 -20.55 -9.87 -22.27
N VAL A 127 -19.63 -9.24 -21.55
CA VAL A 127 -19.61 -9.20 -20.08
C VAL A 127 -19.21 -7.82 -19.59
N LEU A 128 -19.72 -7.42 -18.43
CA LEU A 128 -19.18 -6.27 -17.72
C LEU A 128 -17.94 -6.71 -16.93
N HIS A 129 -16.81 -6.04 -17.15
CA HIS A 129 -15.60 -6.30 -16.37
C HIS A 129 -15.91 -6.16 -14.89
N ASP A 130 -15.32 -7.02 -14.06
CA ASP A 130 -15.56 -7.11 -12.61
C ASP A 130 -16.98 -7.48 -12.13
N HIS A 131 -17.94 -7.64 -13.05
CA HIS A 131 -19.31 -8.07 -12.79
C HIS A 131 -19.70 -9.21 -13.74
N ALA A 132 -18.99 -10.33 -13.62
CA ALA A 132 -19.14 -11.44 -14.56
C ALA A 132 -20.53 -12.10 -14.52
N ASP A 133 -21.33 -11.85 -13.49
CA ASP A 133 -22.75 -12.20 -13.39
C ASP A 133 -23.65 -11.39 -14.36
N ILE A 134 -23.15 -10.26 -14.86
CA ILE A 134 -23.80 -9.44 -15.88
C ILE A 134 -23.16 -9.75 -17.23
N HIS A 135 -23.69 -10.77 -17.88
CA HIS A 135 -23.24 -11.22 -19.19
C HIS A 135 -24.43 -11.53 -20.12
N THR A 136 -24.17 -11.56 -21.42
CA THR A 136 -25.12 -12.06 -22.43
C THR A 136 -25.07 -13.59 -22.54
N PRO A 137 -26.05 -14.23 -23.18
CA PRO A 137 -25.91 -15.64 -23.56
C PRO A 137 -24.64 -15.86 -24.41
N ARG A 138 -23.87 -16.91 -24.10
CA ARG A 138 -22.68 -17.27 -24.88
C ARG A 138 -23.06 -17.89 -26.24
N LEU A 139 -22.21 -17.68 -27.24
CA LEU A 139 -22.27 -18.37 -28.53
C LEU A 139 -21.06 -19.30 -28.70
N LEU A 140 -21.31 -20.47 -29.28
CA LEU A 140 -20.32 -21.50 -29.63
C LEU A 140 -20.57 -21.99 -31.06
N GLY A 141 -19.57 -22.62 -31.66
CA GLY A 141 -19.62 -23.13 -33.04
C GLY A 141 -19.64 -22.00 -34.07
N THR A 142 -20.29 -22.25 -35.19
CA THR A 142 -20.44 -21.28 -36.29
C THR A 142 -21.85 -20.74 -36.30
N ASN A 143 -21.99 -19.43 -36.10
CA ASN A 143 -23.25 -18.71 -36.14
C ASN A 143 -23.12 -17.53 -37.09
N ASP A 144 -24.17 -17.29 -37.89
CA ASP A 144 -24.28 -15.99 -38.57
C ASP A 144 -24.60 -14.89 -37.54
N TRP A 145 -24.63 -13.63 -37.99
CA TRP A 145 -24.95 -12.48 -37.13
C TRP A 145 -26.18 -12.74 -36.26
N THR A 146 -25.95 -12.93 -34.97
CA THR A 146 -26.95 -13.28 -33.97
C THR A 146 -26.99 -12.19 -32.91
N LYS A 147 -28.18 -11.66 -32.63
CA LYS A 147 -28.35 -10.64 -31.60
C LYS A 147 -28.30 -11.28 -30.21
N VAL A 148 -27.49 -10.72 -29.33
CA VAL A 148 -27.44 -11.05 -27.91
C VAL A 148 -27.78 -9.83 -27.08
N GLU A 149 -28.47 -10.00 -25.95
CA GLU A 149 -28.87 -8.87 -25.10
C GLU A 149 -29.04 -9.27 -23.62
N ARG A 150 -28.88 -8.29 -22.73
CA ARG A 150 -29.02 -8.42 -21.28
C ARG A 150 -29.50 -7.10 -20.67
N GLU A 151 -30.54 -7.16 -19.85
CA GLU A 151 -30.91 -6.07 -18.94
C GLU A 151 -30.22 -6.26 -17.59
N PHE A 152 -29.79 -5.16 -16.97
CA PHE A 152 -29.11 -5.18 -15.67
C PHE A 152 -29.36 -3.90 -14.87
N GLN A 153 -29.15 -3.98 -13.55
CA GLN A 153 -29.18 -2.85 -12.64
C GLN A 153 -27.75 -2.40 -12.33
N THR A 154 -27.50 -1.09 -12.33
CA THR A 154 -26.16 -0.56 -12.06
C THR A 154 -25.79 -0.61 -10.59
N GLY A 155 -26.75 -0.50 -9.68
CA GLY A 155 -26.43 -0.43 -8.24
C GLY A 155 -25.47 0.73 -7.96
N ASP A 156 -24.30 0.43 -7.41
CA ASP A 156 -23.26 1.44 -7.13
C ASP A 156 -22.38 1.78 -8.36
N MET A 157 -22.54 1.09 -9.50
CA MET A 157 -21.76 1.34 -10.71
C MET A 157 -22.10 2.72 -11.31
N ASP A 158 -21.10 3.59 -11.38
CA ASP A 158 -21.15 4.90 -12.04
C ASP A 158 -20.26 4.98 -13.28
N ALA A 159 -19.48 3.92 -13.55
CA ALA A 159 -18.91 3.61 -14.85
C ALA A 159 -18.82 2.09 -15.01
N ILE A 160 -18.86 1.62 -16.24
CA ILE A 160 -18.73 0.20 -16.57
C ILE A 160 -17.69 0.02 -17.67
N GLN A 161 -16.98 -1.11 -17.62
CA GLN A 161 -16.18 -1.58 -18.73
C GLN A 161 -16.92 -2.74 -19.41
N ILE A 162 -17.26 -2.57 -20.68
CA ILE A 162 -17.91 -3.61 -21.50
C ILE A 162 -16.83 -4.37 -22.25
N ASN A 163 -16.77 -5.68 -22.05
CA ASN A 163 -15.84 -6.57 -22.74
C ASN A 163 -16.58 -7.44 -23.76
N LEU A 164 -16.11 -7.40 -25.01
CA LEU A 164 -16.53 -8.25 -26.12
C LEU A 164 -15.54 -9.42 -26.22
N MET A 165 -15.92 -10.59 -25.70
CA MET A 165 -14.98 -11.65 -25.34
C MET A 165 -14.77 -12.71 -26.43
N LEU A 166 -13.57 -13.27 -26.49
CA LEU A 166 -13.32 -14.67 -26.86
C LEU A 166 -12.63 -15.32 -25.65
N GLY A 167 -13.33 -16.21 -24.95
CA GLY A 167 -12.87 -16.77 -23.67
C GLY A 167 -13.82 -16.42 -22.52
N LEU A 168 -13.29 -15.94 -21.39
CA LEU A 168 -13.91 -15.71 -20.07
C LEU A 168 -13.77 -16.90 -19.10
N PHE A 169 -12.86 -16.76 -18.13
CA PHE A 169 -12.51 -17.78 -17.12
C PHE A 169 -12.14 -19.13 -17.72
N GLY A 170 -11.45 -19.08 -18.86
CA GLY A 170 -11.07 -20.22 -19.67
C GLY A 170 -10.76 -19.82 -21.11
N LEU A 171 -10.08 -20.70 -21.83
CA LEU A 171 -9.65 -20.47 -23.20
C LEU A 171 -10.70 -20.94 -24.20
N ALA A 172 -11.00 -20.07 -25.17
CA ALA A 172 -11.77 -20.44 -26.37
C ALA A 172 -10.94 -20.19 -27.64
N LYS A 173 -11.05 -21.09 -28.62
CA LYS A 173 -10.47 -20.93 -29.96
C LYS A 173 -11.56 -20.67 -31.00
N GLY A 174 -11.17 -20.32 -32.22
CA GLY A 174 -12.06 -19.94 -33.32
C GLY A 174 -12.01 -18.43 -33.58
N LYS A 175 -13.02 -17.91 -34.28
CA LYS A 175 -13.15 -16.48 -34.58
C LYS A 175 -14.49 -15.94 -34.11
N VAL A 176 -14.49 -14.73 -33.57
CA VAL A 176 -15.72 -14.01 -33.19
C VAL A 176 -15.65 -12.58 -33.69
N TRP A 177 -16.73 -12.11 -34.30
CA TRP A 177 -16.93 -10.72 -34.68
C TRP A 177 -18.06 -10.12 -33.85
N TYR A 178 -17.90 -8.85 -33.47
CA TYR A 178 -18.90 -8.05 -32.79
C TYR A 178 -19.22 -6.80 -33.60
N ASP A 179 -20.50 -6.50 -33.75
CA ASP A 179 -20.98 -5.31 -34.44
C ASP A 179 -22.25 -4.76 -33.77
N ASP A 180 -22.58 -3.49 -34.03
CA ASP A 180 -23.78 -2.80 -33.56
C ASP A 180 -24.02 -2.93 -32.05
N VAL A 181 -23.02 -2.59 -31.24
CA VAL A 181 -23.10 -2.63 -29.78
C VAL A 181 -23.99 -1.50 -29.27
N SER A 182 -24.97 -1.82 -28.43
CA SER A 182 -25.91 -0.84 -27.87
C SER A 182 -26.02 -0.93 -26.36
N LEU A 183 -25.97 0.24 -25.70
CA LEU A 183 -26.26 0.43 -24.29
C LEU A 183 -27.36 1.49 -24.16
N GLU A 184 -28.52 1.08 -23.66
CA GLU A 184 -29.71 1.92 -23.56
C GLU A 184 -30.12 2.09 -22.09
N LEU A 185 -30.29 3.34 -21.64
CA LEU A 185 -30.87 3.63 -20.32
C LEU A 185 -32.38 3.36 -20.37
N ILE A 186 -32.85 2.39 -19.58
CA ILE A 186 -34.25 1.99 -19.51
C ILE A 186 -35.00 2.78 -18.44
N SER A 187 -34.41 2.91 -17.25
CA SER A 187 -34.98 3.72 -16.17
C SER A 187 -33.89 4.18 -15.19
N LYS A 188 -34.12 5.32 -14.52
CA LYS A 188 -33.22 5.88 -13.50
C LYS A 188 -33.96 6.06 -12.18
N THR A 189 -33.30 5.77 -11.07
CA THR A 189 -33.78 6.11 -9.73
C THR A 189 -33.35 7.54 -9.38
N GLU A 190 -34.31 8.40 -9.00
CA GLU A 190 -33.99 9.73 -8.47
C GLU A 190 -33.60 9.61 -6.99
N LEU A 191 -32.35 9.94 -6.66
CA LEU A 191 -31.84 9.89 -5.29
C LEU A 191 -31.99 11.26 -4.62
N LYS A 192 -32.58 11.28 -3.42
CA LYS A 192 -32.76 12.47 -2.58
C LYS A 192 -32.13 12.22 -1.22
N PRO A 193 -30.80 12.31 -1.10
CA PRO A 193 -30.11 11.94 0.12
C PRO A 193 -30.55 12.85 1.28
N THR A 194 -30.79 12.24 2.44
CA THR A 194 -31.15 12.94 3.69
C THR A 194 -30.30 12.42 4.83
N LEU A 195 -30.12 13.21 5.88
CA LEU A 195 -29.32 12.83 7.05
C LEU A 195 -30.16 12.85 8.33
N ALA A 196 -30.58 11.67 8.77
CA ALA A 196 -31.26 11.45 10.04
C ALA A 196 -30.36 10.67 11.00
N ILE A 197 -30.14 11.20 12.20
CA ILE A 197 -29.29 10.62 13.25
C ILE A 197 -30.12 10.41 14.51
N ASP A 198 -30.00 9.21 15.10
CA ASP A 198 -30.54 8.90 16.43
C ASP A 198 -29.38 8.78 17.42
N ALA A 199 -29.10 9.89 18.12
CA ALA A 199 -27.96 10.01 19.02
C ALA A 199 -28.13 9.23 20.34
N ASN A 200 -29.32 8.67 20.60
CA ASN A 200 -29.57 7.76 21.73
C ASN A 200 -29.22 6.31 21.42
N LYS A 201 -29.08 5.96 20.14
CA LYS A 201 -28.75 4.60 19.70
C LYS A 201 -27.26 4.47 19.47
N GLU A 202 -26.56 4.20 20.57
CA GLU A 202 -25.12 4.06 20.61
C GLU A 202 -24.69 2.64 20.21
N GLY A 203 -23.59 2.55 19.48
CA GLY A 203 -22.84 1.31 19.28
C GLY A 203 -21.70 1.16 20.31
N GLU A 204 -20.97 0.05 20.22
CA GLU A 204 -19.77 -0.17 21.03
C GLU A 204 -18.73 0.92 20.78
N PRO A 205 -18.01 1.42 21.80
CA PRO A 205 -16.97 2.41 21.60
C PRO A 205 -15.89 1.94 20.62
N ILE A 206 -15.53 2.81 19.67
CA ILE A 206 -14.49 2.55 18.68
C ILE A 206 -13.16 2.40 19.41
N SER A 207 -12.53 1.24 19.25
CA SER A 207 -11.17 1.02 19.74
C SER A 207 -10.20 1.99 19.07
N LYS A 208 -9.29 2.59 19.87
CA LYS A 208 -8.23 3.44 19.30
C LYS A 208 -7.41 2.67 18.25
N TYR A 209 -7.25 1.35 18.40
CA TYR A 209 -6.42 0.52 17.53
C TYR A 209 -6.95 0.35 16.10
N VAL A 210 -8.16 0.84 15.78
CA VAL A 210 -8.65 0.95 14.38
C VAL A 210 -7.79 1.88 13.51
N TYR A 211 -7.02 2.78 14.12
CA TYR A 211 -6.10 3.67 13.40
C TYR A 211 -4.65 3.17 13.38
N GLY A 212 -4.45 1.86 13.59
CA GLY A 212 -3.14 1.23 13.59
C GLY A 212 -2.45 1.32 12.23
N GLN A 213 -1.15 1.03 12.24
CA GLN A 213 -0.29 1.07 11.06
C GLN A 213 0.55 -0.19 10.98
N PHE A 214 1.01 -0.53 9.78
CA PHE A 214 1.86 -1.69 9.53
C PHE A 214 3.15 -1.23 8.84
N ILE A 215 4.29 -1.76 9.31
CA ILE A 215 5.60 -1.57 8.68
C ILE A 215 6.30 -2.92 8.52
N GLU A 216 6.97 -3.08 7.39
CA GLU A 216 7.71 -4.28 7.06
C GLU A 216 9.09 -3.94 6.50
N HIS A 217 10.02 -4.88 6.67
CA HIS A 217 11.27 -4.94 5.92
C HIS A 217 11.00 -5.30 4.45
N LEU A 218 10.29 -4.42 3.74
CA LEU A 218 9.85 -4.56 2.36
C LEU A 218 10.09 -3.26 1.60
N GLY A 219 10.58 -3.38 0.36
CA GLY A 219 10.81 -2.26 -0.54
C GLY A 219 11.52 -1.09 0.13
N ARG A 220 10.90 0.09 0.06
CA ARG A 220 11.41 1.32 0.68
C ARG A 220 10.63 1.76 1.92
N CYS A 221 9.97 0.84 2.64
CA CYS A 221 9.20 1.18 3.83
C CYS A 221 10.13 1.63 4.97
N ILE A 222 10.99 0.72 5.44
CA ILE A 222 11.99 1.01 6.48
C ILE A 222 13.19 1.69 5.84
N TYR A 223 13.93 1.00 4.98
CA TYR A 223 15.14 1.53 4.36
C TYR A 223 14.81 2.51 3.22
N GLY A 224 15.36 3.72 3.28
CA GLY A 224 15.04 4.78 2.33
C GLY A 224 13.67 5.45 2.54
N GLY A 225 12.95 5.10 3.63
CA GLY A 225 11.66 5.65 4.04
C GLY A 225 11.63 6.13 5.49
N ILE A 226 11.70 5.22 6.46
CA ILE A 226 11.68 5.52 7.91
C ILE A 226 13.09 5.66 8.49
N TRP A 227 14.01 4.76 8.13
CA TRP A 227 15.40 4.75 8.58
C TRP A 227 16.24 5.77 7.81
N ALA A 228 17.13 6.46 8.51
CA ALA A 228 17.91 7.58 7.95
C ALA A 228 19.19 7.18 7.23
N GLU A 229 19.57 5.90 7.28
CA GLU A 229 20.75 5.42 6.54
C GLU A 229 20.56 5.66 5.03
N MET A 230 21.57 6.30 4.44
CA MET A 230 21.55 6.69 3.03
C MET A 230 22.27 5.69 2.14
N LEU A 231 23.18 4.89 2.70
CA LEU A 231 23.97 3.92 1.97
C LEU A 231 23.21 2.59 1.87
N GLN A 232 23.14 2.07 0.66
CA GLN A 232 22.71 0.69 0.42
C GLN A 232 23.91 -0.24 0.52
N ASP A 233 23.63 -1.50 0.85
CA ASP A 233 24.64 -2.53 1.02
C ASP A 233 25.84 -2.08 1.90
N ARG A 234 25.54 -1.37 3.00
CA ARG A 234 26.54 -0.73 3.86
C ARG A 234 27.51 -1.68 4.58
N LYS A 235 27.21 -2.98 4.54
CA LYS A 235 27.97 -4.10 5.12
C LYS A 235 28.45 -5.09 4.06
N PHE A 236 28.41 -4.69 2.79
CA PHE A 236 29.02 -5.40 1.66
C PHE A 236 28.56 -6.86 1.52
N PHE A 237 27.25 -7.09 1.56
CA PHE A 237 26.67 -8.38 1.21
C PHE A 237 27.04 -8.78 -0.21
N TYR A 238 26.97 -7.85 -1.17
CA TYR A 238 27.38 -8.11 -2.55
C TYR A 238 28.88 -7.84 -2.78
N ASP A 239 29.46 -8.59 -3.71
CA ASP A 239 30.79 -8.30 -4.26
C ASP A 239 30.82 -6.90 -4.88
N VAL A 240 31.71 -6.04 -4.39
CA VAL A 240 31.89 -4.69 -4.92
C VAL A 240 32.16 -4.73 -6.43
N GLY A 241 31.44 -3.90 -7.19
CA GLY A 241 31.58 -3.80 -8.64
C GLY A 241 30.90 -4.93 -9.43
N ARG A 242 30.26 -5.90 -8.77
CA ARG A 242 29.57 -7.04 -9.42
C ARG A 242 28.08 -7.08 -9.05
N GLY A 243 27.28 -7.70 -9.93
CA GLY A 243 25.87 -7.95 -9.70
C GLY A 243 25.09 -6.71 -9.26
N GLU A 244 24.33 -6.86 -8.18
CA GLU A 244 23.48 -5.82 -7.58
C GLU A 244 24.24 -4.86 -6.64
N SER A 245 25.56 -4.96 -6.53
CA SER A 245 26.31 -4.09 -5.61
C SER A 245 26.18 -2.60 -6.01
N PRO A 246 25.74 -1.73 -5.10
CA PRO A 246 25.70 -0.28 -5.32
C PRO A 246 27.10 0.34 -5.23
N TRP A 247 28.08 -0.41 -4.73
CA TRP A 247 29.47 0.02 -4.61
C TRP A 247 30.23 -0.27 -5.90
N LYS A 248 30.95 0.73 -6.40
CA LYS A 248 31.80 0.63 -7.60
C LYS A 248 33.26 0.92 -7.27
N PRO A 249 34.22 0.15 -7.82
CA PRO A 249 35.64 0.37 -7.56
C PRO A 249 36.13 1.68 -8.21
N ILE A 250 37.11 2.31 -7.55
CA ILE A 250 37.90 3.44 -8.04
C ILE A 250 39.32 2.91 -8.26
N GLY A 251 39.90 3.13 -9.44
CA GLY A 251 41.22 2.61 -9.79
C GLY A 251 41.23 1.29 -10.59
N GLY A 252 40.05 0.78 -10.99
CA GLY A 252 39.87 -0.45 -11.76
C GLY A 252 39.33 -1.60 -10.90
N ASN A 253 38.78 -2.66 -11.52
CA ASN A 253 38.15 -3.77 -10.79
C ASN A 253 39.16 -4.60 -9.97
N ASP A 254 40.41 -4.68 -10.43
CA ASP A 254 41.43 -5.53 -9.82
C ASP A 254 41.94 -5.00 -8.47
N VAL A 255 41.59 -3.76 -8.11
CA VAL A 255 42.01 -3.15 -6.84
C VAL A 255 41.15 -3.58 -5.65
N VAL A 256 40.01 -4.24 -5.89
CA VAL A 256 39.09 -4.68 -4.84
C VAL A 256 39.03 -6.20 -4.80
N ARG A 257 39.36 -6.76 -3.64
CA ARG A 257 39.23 -8.19 -3.34
C ARG A 257 38.24 -8.39 -2.20
N MET A 258 37.24 -9.24 -2.40
CA MET A 258 36.37 -9.66 -1.31
C MET A 258 37.06 -10.77 -0.50
N VAL A 259 37.45 -10.49 0.75
CA VAL A 259 38.18 -11.44 1.60
C VAL A 259 37.26 -12.11 2.62
N LYS A 260 37.35 -13.44 2.71
CA LYS A 260 36.56 -14.28 3.64
C LYS A 260 37.28 -14.58 4.95
N GLN A 261 38.56 -14.23 5.04
CA GLN A 261 39.35 -14.41 6.25
C GLN A 261 39.12 -13.23 7.20
N ASN A 262 38.57 -13.52 8.38
CA ASN A 262 38.25 -12.55 9.43
C ASN A 262 37.45 -11.34 8.91
N PRO A 263 36.30 -11.56 8.23
CA PRO A 263 35.44 -10.46 7.82
C PRO A 263 34.93 -9.72 9.05
N TYR A 264 34.64 -8.43 8.89
CA TYR A 264 34.06 -7.65 9.97
C TYR A 264 32.67 -8.15 10.38
N VAL A 265 31.86 -8.51 9.38
CA VAL A 265 30.49 -9.04 9.50
C VAL A 265 30.12 -9.73 8.19
N GLY A 266 29.14 -10.65 8.21
CA GLY A 266 28.72 -11.38 7.01
C GLY A 266 29.76 -12.38 6.52
N GLU A 267 29.69 -12.72 5.23
CA GLU A 267 30.56 -13.75 4.62
C GLU A 267 31.94 -13.24 4.21
N HIS A 268 32.09 -11.93 4.02
CA HIS A 268 33.29 -11.29 3.48
C HIS A 268 33.36 -9.78 3.79
N THR A 269 34.50 -9.18 3.48
CA THR A 269 34.72 -7.73 3.55
C THR A 269 35.57 -7.29 2.35
N PRO A 270 35.34 -6.10 1.78
CA PRO A 270 36.21 -5.58 0.73
C PRO A 270 37.57 -5.20 1.30
N GLU A 271 38.61 -5.70 0.66
CA GLU A 271 40.01 -5.31 0.80
C GLU A 271 40.45 -4.55 -0.45
N ILE A 272 41.05 -3.40 -0.25
CA ILE A 272 41.47 -2.47 -1.29
C ILE A 272 42.99 -2.47 -1.35
N GLU A 273 43.53 -2.77 -2.53
CA GLU A 273 44.96 -2.63 -2.82
C GLU A 273 45.25 -1.20 -3.28
N VAL A 274 46.15 -0.53 -2.57
CA VAL A 274 46.63 0.81 -2.91
C VAL A 274 48.04 0.69 -3.44
N LYS A 275 48.23 1.07 -4.71
CA LYS A 275 49.53 1.03 -5.38
C LYS A 275 50.12 2.43 -5.39
N ASN A 276 51.36 2.55 -4.92
CA ASN A 276 52.15 3.77 -4.76
C ASN A 276 51.60 5.00 -5.53
N GLY A 277 50.84 5.86 -4.82
CA GLY A 277 50.34 7.15 -5.32
C GLY A 277 49.15 7.09 -6.29
N THR A 278 48.72 5.91 -6.74
CA THR A 278 47.52 5.73 -7.57
C THR A 278 46.29 5.62 -6.68
N PRO A 279 45.28 6.51 -6.83
CA PRO A 279 44.07 6.44 -6.02
C PRO A 279 43.28 5.14 -6.28
N SER A 280 43.16 4.31 -5.25
CA SER A 280 42.36 3.08 -5.27
C SER A 280 41.30 3.13 -4.18
N GLY A 281 40.11 2.64 -4.45
CA GLY A 281 39.00 2.78 -3.51
C GLY A 281 37.67 2.24 -4.00
N ILE A 282 36.60 2.70 -3.37
CA ILE A 282 35.22 2.39 -3.75
C ILE A 282 34.35 3.65 -3.66
N SER A 283 33.25 3.65 -4.41
CA SER A 283 32.25 4.71 -4.44
C SER A 283 30.83 4.17 -4.34
N HIS A 284 29.95 4.90 -3.68
CA HIS A 284 28.50 4.68 -3.66
C HIS A 284 27.81 5.95 -4.15
N SER A 285 27.03 5.87 -5.22
CA SER A 285 26.39 7.03 -5.88
C SER A 285 24.88 7.11 -5.59
N GLY A 286 24.20 8.10 -6.17
CA GLY A 286 22.75 8.26 -6.07
C GLY A 286 22.25 8.78 -4.72
N LEU A 287 23.06 9.51 -3.97
CA LEU A 287 22.69 10.08 -2.67
C LEU A 287 21.94 11.41 -2.84
N GLY A 288 20.82 11.56 -2.13
CA GLY A 288 20.09 12.83 -2.04
C GLY A 288 20.72 13.75 -1.00
N LEU A 289 21.28 14.87 -1.45
CA LEU A 289 21.93 15.88 -0.63
C LEU A 289 21.16 17.20 -0.67
N ILE A 290 21.22 17.95 0.43
CA ILE A 290 20.57 19.25 0.59
C ILE A 290 21.63 20.28 0.97
N LYS A 291 21.67 21.40 0.23
CA LYS A 291 22.59 22.50 0.49
C LYS A 291 22.48 23.00 1.93
N GLY A 292 23.61 23.12 2.59
CA GLY A 292 23.76 23.56 3.98
C GLY A 292 23.45 22.49 5.02
N LYS A 293 22.93 21.31 4.64
CA LYS A 293 22.60 20.23 5.57
C LYS A 293 23.87 19.50 6.01
N GLU A 294 23.93 19.21 7.31
CA GLU A 294 25.00 18.38 7.89
C GLU A 294 24.63 16.89 7.77
N TYR A 295 25.64 16.07 7.55
CA TYR A 295 25.57 14.62 7.49
C TYR A 295 26.61 14.02 8.43
N THR A 296 26.23 13.00 9.18
CA THR A 296 27.09 12.33 10.14
C THR A 296 27.10 10.84 9.87
N GLY A 297 28.18 10.18 10.25
CA GLY A 297 28.31 8.77 10.02
C GLY A 297 29.55 8.20 10.66
N ARG A 298 29.95 7.03 10.17
CA ARG A 298 31.15 6.33 10.61
C ARG A 298 31.62 5.39 9.51
N ILE A 299 32.89 5.05 9.56
CA ILE A 299 33.49 4.01 8.73
C ILE A 299 34.32 3.09 9.61
N VAL A 300 34.24 1.79 9.35
CA VAL A 300 35.04 0.78 10.05
C VAL A 300 36.17 0.34 9.14
N LEU A 301 37.42 0.59 9.55
CA LEU A 301 38.61 0.28 8.75
C LEU A 301 39.60 -0.57 9.53
N ALA A 302 40.28 -1.47 8.83
CA ALA A 302 41.49 -2.17 9.27
C ALA A 302 42.51 -2.11 8.13
N GLY A 303 43.81 -2.14 8.40
CA GLY A 303 44.79 -2.17 7.31
C GLY A 303 46.22 -1.98 7.76
N GLU A 304 47.11 -2.03 6.77
CA GLU A 304 48.53 -1.76 6.96
C GLU A 304 48.77 -0.28 7.29
N LYS A 305 49.80 0.01 8.08
CA LYS A 305 50.14 1.39 8.47
C LYS A 305 50.41 2.29 7.27
N ASN A 306 50.94 1.71 6.19
CA ASN A 306 51.36 2.45 5.00
C ASN A 306 50.22 2.67 4.00
N ALA A 307 49.07 2.00 4.16
CA ALA A 307 47.94 2.15 3.24
C ALA A 307 47.26 3.53 3.36
N GLY A 308 47.47 4.23 4.49
CA GLY A 308 46.99 5.58 4.73
C GLY A 308 47.79 6.66 3.96
N PRO A 309 47.22 7.86 3.79
CA PRO A 309 45.92 8.29 4.32
C PRO A 309 44.74 7.71 3.53
N ILE A 310 43.64 7.44 4.24
CA ILE A 310 42.34 7.09 3.64
C ILE A 310 41.45 8.33 3.64
N GLU A 311 41.04 8.78 2.46
CA GLU A 311 40.12 9.89 2.26
C GLU A 311 38.70 9.37 2.10
N VAL A 312 37.80 9.83 2.96
CA VAL A 312 36.35 9.62 2.81
C VAL A 312 35.73 10.93 2.37
N SER A 313 35.20 10.97 1.15
CA SER A 313 34.69 12.19 0.52
C SER A 313 33.19 12.09 0.25
N LEU A 314 32.42 13.07 0.74
CA LEU A 314 31.05 13.29 0.29
C LEU A 314 31.08 14.28 -0.87
N VAL A 315 30.56 13.89 -2.02
CA VAL A 315 30.68 14.62 -3.28
C VAL A 315 29.30 14.94 -3.83
N TRP A 316 29.09 16.17 -4.28
CA TRP A 316 27.79 16.68 -4.72
C TRP A 316 27.82 17.32 -6.12
N GLY A 317 28.93 17.16 -6.85
CA GLY A 317 29.07 17.67 -8.22
C GLY A 317 30.22 17.04 -9.00
N THR A 318 30.43 17.54 -10.21
CA THR A 318 31.50 17.12 -11.13
C THR A 318 32.78 17.94 -10.99
N ASP A 319 32.69 19.18 -10.50
CA ASP A 319 33.87 20.00 -10.19
C ASP A 319 34.68 19.31 -9.05
N PRO A 320 36.02 19.19 -9.17
CA PRO A 320 36.86 18.57 -8.15
C PRO A 320 36.69 19.15 -6.73
N LYS A 321 36.26 20.41 -6.59
CA LYS A 321 35.99 21.08 -5.32
C LYS A 321 34.57 20.87 -4.80
N SER A 322 33.67 20.26 -5.57
CA SER A 322 32.28 19.98 -5.16
C SER A 322 32.19 18.79 -4.21
N ARG A 323 32.99 18.81 -3.14
CA ARG A 323 33.07 17.77 -2.12
C ARG A 323 33.56 18.32 -0.79
N GLN A 324 33.36 17.52 0.25
CA GLN A 324 34.11 17.62 1.49
C GLN A 324 34.77 16.27 1.79
N THR A 325 36.02 16.32 2.25
CA THR A 325 36.82 15.13 2.55
C THR A 325 37.19 15.09 4.03
N VAL A 326 37.03 13.91 4.63
CA VAL A 326 37.53 13.56 5.96
C VAL A 326 38.71 12.61 5.77
N THR A 327 39.86 12.96 6.30
CA THR A 327 41.10 12.17 6.15
C THR A 327 41.37 11.33 7.40
N ILE A 328 41.59 10.04 7.21
CA ILE A 328 41.98 9.09 8.25
C ILE A 328 43.47 8.79 8.06
N GLU A 329 44.29 9.45 8.89
CA GLU A 329 45.75 9.45 8.76
C GLU A 329 46.39 8.12 9.14
N LYS A 330 45.84 7.43 10.14
CA LYS A 330 46.44 6.24 10.74
C LYS A 330 45.43 5.11 10.79
N LEU A 331 45.82 3.97 10.21
CA LEU A 331 45.08 2.72 10.33
C LEU A 331 45.67 1.84 11.43
N THR A 332 44.82 0.95 11.94
CA THR A 332 45.17 -0.14 12.84
C THR A 332 45.05 -1.47 12.09
N GLY A 333 45.80 -2.48 12.51
CA GLY A 333 45.66 -3.84 11.96
C GLY A 333 44.30 -4.47 12.26
N GLU A 334 43.65 -4.03 13.34
CA GLU A 334 42.29 -4.44 13.73
C GLU A 334 41.23 -3.45 13.21
N PHE A 335 39.99 -3.92 13.08
CA PHE A 335 38.86 -3.08 12.68
C PHE A 335 38.54 -2.02 13.74
N THR A 336 38.71 -0.76 13.37
CA THR A 336 38.45 0.41 14.22
C THR A 336 37.39 1.30 13.58
N LYS A 337 36.48 1.84 14.39
CA LYS A 337 35.44 2.78 13.94
C LYS A 337 35.98 4.21 13.93
N TYR A 338 35.84 4.91 12.81
CA TYR A 338 36.21 6.31 12.65
C TYR A 338 34.94 7.15 12.40
N PRO A 339 34.72 8.25 13.14
CA PRO A 339 33.56 9.11 12.93
C PRO A 339 33.70 9.91 11.64
N LEU A 340 32.58 10.16 10.97
CA LEU A 340 32.50 10.99 9.77
C LEU A 340 31.54 12.16 10.01
N LYS A 341 31.91 13.34 9.53
CA LYS A 341 31.04 14.52 9.52
C LYS A 341 31.24 15.29 8.22
N PHE A 342 30.12 15.63 7.58
CA PHE A 342 30.08 16.40 6.35
C PHE A 342 29.02 17.51 6.44
N LYS A 343 29.15 18.51 5.57
CA LYS A 343 28.15 19.54 5.28
C LYS A 343 28.13 19.76 3.78
N SER A 344 26.99 19.51 3.14
CA SER A 344 26.89 19.64 1.69
C SER A 344 26.70 21.11 1.29
N ASP A 345 27.41 21.57 0.26
CA ASP A 345 27.22 22.93 -0.29
C ASP A 345 26.25 22.99 -1.47
N ALA A 346 25.62 21.87 -1.84
CA ALA A 346 24.67 21.78 -2.94
C ALA A 346 23.48 20.87 -2.63
N THR A 347 22.36 21.10 -3.32
CA THR A 347 21.22 20.19 -3.36
C THR A 347 21.33 19.35 -4.63
N THR A 348 21.32 18.03 -4.52
CA THR A 348 21.45 17.09 -5.66
C THR A 348 20.87 15.73 -5.31
N ASP A 349 20.37 14.99 -6.30
CA ASP A 349 19.98 13.57 -6.15
C ASP A 349 21.05 12.59 -6.65
N ASP A 350 22.19 13.12 -7.11
CA ASP A 350 23.34 12.40 -7.65
C ASP A 350 24.61 12.62 -6.81
N GLY A 351 24.43 12.78 -5.50
CA GLY A 351 25.53 12.78 -4.56
C GLY A 351 26.21 11.41 -4.50
N ARG A 352 27.46 11.36 -4.04
CA ARG A 352 28.20 10.11 -3.86
C ARG A 352 29.14 10.16 -2.66
N LEU A 353 29.36 9.02 -2.04
CA LEU A 353 30.40 8.80 -1.05
C LEU A 353 31.56 8.04 -1.71
N GLU A 354 32.77 8.57 -1.61
CA GLU A 354 34.00 7.93 -2.10
C GLU A 354 34.92 7.61 -0.92
N ILE A 355 35.52 6.42 -0.91
CA ILE A 355 36.50 5.98 0.08
C ILE A 355 37.76 5.59 -0.68
N VAL A 356 38.84 6.36 -0.53
CA VAL A 356 40.03 6.28 -1.39
C VAL A 356 41.29 6.23 -0.54
N GLY A 357 42.12 5.21 -0.76
CA GLY A 357 43.48 5.18 -0.23
C GLY A 357 44.46 5.90 -1.14
N ARG A 358 45.44 6.60 -0.56
CA ARG A 358 46.52 7.29 -1.28
C ARG A 358 47.93 6.82 -0.92
N GLY A 359 48.06 5.89 0.02
CA GLY A 359 49.34 5.33 0.44
C GLY A 359 49.83 4.16 -0.42
N GLU A 360 50.38 3.14 0.24
CA GLU A 360 50.85 1.89 -0.33
C GLU A 360 50.51 0.71 0.60
N GLY A 361 50.00 -0.38 0.03
CA GLY A 361 49.62 -1.59 0.78
C GLY A 361 48.12 -1.86 0.69
N THR A 362 47.55 -2.47 1.73
CA THR A 362 46.13 -2.85 1.74
C THR A 362 45.35 -2.29 2.93
N PHE A 363 44.06 -2.00 2.71
CA PHE A 363 43.10 -1.71 3.78
C PHE A 363 41.74 -2.38 3.52
N LYS A 364 41.01 -2.67 4.58
CA LYS A 364 39.69 -3.33 4.56
C LYS A 364 38.62 -2.39 5.08
N ILE A 365 37.41 -2.52 4.55
CA ILE A 365 36.25 -1.72 4.96
C ILE A 365 35.19 -2.66 5.54
N GLY A 366 34.96 -2.57 6.84
CA GLY A 366 34.02 -3.46 7.54
C GLY A 366 32.56 -3.05 7.37
N ALA A 367 32.25 -1.79 7.65
CA ALA A 367 30.92 -1.21 7.49
C ALA A 367 31.04 0.32 7.33
N VAL A 368 30.05 0.94 6.68
CA VAL A 368 30.01 2.40 6.46
C VAL A 368 28.62 2.93 6.78
N SER A 369 28.50 4.09 7.41
CA SER A 369 27.23 4.76 7.67
C SER A 369 27.27 6.19 7.17
N LEU A 370 26.18 6.66 6.60
CA LEU A 370 25.94 8.07 6.35
C LEU A 370 24.47 8.40 6.57
N MET A 371 24.20 9.32 7.48
CA MET A 371 22.85 9.77 7.81
C MET A 371 22.82 11.31 7.82
N PRO A 372 21.67 11.94 7.53
CA PRO A 372 21.43 13.33 7.90
C PRO A 372 21.68 13.54 9.41
N ALA A 373 22.41 14.59 9.78
CA ALA A 373 22.81 14.83 11.16
C ALA A 373 21.63 15.15 12.11
N ASP A 374 20.49 15.53 11.55
CA ASP A 374 19.24 15.82 12.25
C ASP A 374 18.38 14.56 12.50
N ASN A 375 18.87 13.36 12.16
CA ASN A 375 18.16 12.11 12.43
C ASN A 375 17.82 11.97 13.93
N ILE A 376 16.71 11.29 14.22
CA ILE A 376 16.21 11.06 15.58
C ILE A 376 16.43 9.59 15.90
N SER A 377 17.46 9.27 16.69
CA SER A 377 17.82 7.89 17.02
C SER A 377 17.97 6.98 15.78
N GLY A 378 18.53 7.51 14.68
CA GLY A 378 18.68 6.81 13.40
C GLY A 378 17.48 6.91 12.45
N PHE A 379 16.36 7.49 12.88
CA PHE A 379 15.17 7.69 12.05
C PHE A 379 15.18 9.04 11.33
N ARG A 380 14.58 9.09 10.14
CA ARG A 380 14.43 10.30 9.34
C ARG A 380 13.57 11.33 10.06
N ALA A 381 14.09 12.53 10.26
CA ALA A 381 13.41 13.59 11.01
C ALA A 381 12.10 14.06 10.36
N ASP A 382 12.10 14.18 9.03
CA ASP A 382 10.93 14.55 8.22
C ASP A 382 9.85 13.45 8.29
N THR A 383 10.23 12.19 8.12
CA THR A 383 9.29 11.06 8.25
C THR A 383 8.72 10.96 9.68
N ILE A 384 9.56 11.07 10.72
CA ILE A 384 9.10 11.05 12.13
C ILE A 384 8.13 12.19 12.43
N LYS A 385 8.34 13.38 11.86
CA LYS A 385 7.40 14.50 12.03
C LYS A 385 6.01 14.12 11.50
N ILE A 386 5.93 13.58 10.29
CA ILE A 386 4.66 13.19 9.66
C ILE A 386 4.02 12.03 10.42
N LEU A 387 4.80 11.04 10.87
CA LEU A 387 4.29 9.92 11.68
C LEU A 387 3.71 10.39 13.03
N LYS A 388 4.30 11.40 13.67
CA LYS A 388 3.74 12.02 14.87
C LYS A 388 2.41 12.73 14.58
N GLU A 389 2.27 13.36 13.41
CA GLU A 389 1.01 13.94 12.98
C GLU A 389 -0.06 12.87 12.70
N LEU A 390 0.32 11.73 12.10
CA LEU A 390 -0.58 10.60 11.85
C LEU A 390 -1.12 10.03 13.18
N ASN A 391 -0.30 10.04 14.24
CA ASN A 391 -0.70 9.67 15.60
C ASN A 391 -1.32 8.26 15.69
N SER A 392 -0.67 7.31 15.02
CA SER A 392 -1.07 5.90 15.08
C SER A 392 -0.92 5.36 16.50
N PRO A 393 -1.91 4.64 17.04
CA PRO A 393 -1.87 4.07 18.38
C PRO A 393 -1.15 2.72 18.46
N VAL A 394 -0.89 2.07 17.32
CA VAL A 394 -0.12 0.81 17.26
C VAL A 394 0.62 0.67 15.94
N TYR A 395 1.82 0.09 15.97
CA TYR A 395 2.55 -0.34 14.77
C TYR A 395 2.79 -1.85 14.80
N ARG A 396 2.37 -2.55 13.74
CA ARG A 396 2.71 -3.95 13.46
C ARG A 396 4.07 -4.02 12.76
N TRP A 397 4.96 -4.91 13.22
CA TRP A 397 6.36 -5.12 12.76
C TRP A 397 6.78 -6.57 13.10
N PRO A 398 7.78 -7.23 12.46
CA PRO A 398 8.66 -6.79 11.37
C PRO A 398 8.11 -6.99 9.97
N GLY A 399 6.90 -7.49 9.86
CA GLY A 399 6.36 -7.84 8.57
C GLY A 399 5.20 -8.80 8.66
N GLY A 400 4.57 -8.89 7.50
CA GLY A 400 3.78 -10.02 7.09
C GLY A 400 4.74 -11.06 6.51
N ASN A 401 4.93 -11.09 5.19
CA ASN A 401 5.66 -12.19 4.56
C ASN A 401 7.10 -12.33 5.06
N PHE A 402 7.79 -11.21 5.32
CA PHE A 402 9.18 -11.17 5.79
C PHE A 402 9.41 -12.00 7.07
N VAL A 403 8.48 -11.94 8.04
CA VAL A 403 8.71 -12.52 9.37
C VAL A 403 8.90 -14.03 9.33
N SER A 404 8.26 -14.71 8.37
CA SER A 404 8.28 -16.18 8.30
C SER A 404 9.63 -16.78 7.89
N GLY A 405 10.57 -15.97 7.40
CA GLY A 405 11.96 -16.35 7.17
C GLY A 405 12.96 -15.56 8.04
N TYR A 406 12.47 -14.74 8.97
CA TYR A 406 13.30 -13.86 9.76
C TYR A 406 13.79 -14.51 11.06
N ASN A 407 15.06 -14.30 11.39
CA ASN A 407 15.62 -14.62 12.70
C ASN A 407 15.83 -13.31 13.48
N TRP A 408 15.00 -13.07 14.49
CA TRP A 408 15.01 -11.84 15.28
C TRP A 408 16.35 -11.57 15.98
N LYS A 409 17.16 -12.61 16.23
CA LYS A 409 18.50 -12.48 16.83
C LYS A 409 19.52 -11.84 15.88
N ASP A 410 19.27 -11.87 14.57
CA ASP A 410 20.11 -11.12 13.62
C ASP A 410 19.92 -9.60 13.79
N GLY A 411 18.81 -9.16 14.39
CA GLY A 411 18.44 -7.76 14.63
C GLY A 411 18.84 -7.17 16.00
N ILE A 412 19.64 -7.84 16.82
CA ILE A 412 20.04 -7.36 18.16
C ILE A 412 21.55 -7.10 18.28
N GLY A 413 21.97 -6.30 19.25
CA GLY A 413 23.38 -5.94 19.47
C GLY A 413 23.85 -4.79 18.58
N ASP A 414 25.17 -4.66 18.36
CA ASP A 414 25.77 -3.57 17.56
C ASP A 414 25.32 -3.65 16.08
N PRO A 415 24.60 -2.64 15.53
CA PRO A 415 24.12 -2.66 14.15
C PRO A 415 25.20 -2.91 13.09
N ASP A 416 26.45 -2.49 13.34
CA ASP A 416 27.56 -2.72 12.41
C ASP A 416 27.99 -4.20 12.38
N ARG A 417 27.72 -4.96 13.45
CA ARG A 417 28.07 -6.39 13.60
C ARG A 417 26.92 -7.34 13.28
N ARG A 418 25.71 -6.82 13.08
CA ARG A 418 24.54 -7.63 12.67
C ARG A 418 24.70 -8.11 11.23
N PRO A 419 24.52 -9.41 10.94
CA PRO A 419 24.77 -9.95 9.61
C PRO A 419 23.79 -9.38 8.58
N PRO A 420 24.25 -8.86 7.43
CA PRO A 420 23.34 -8.61 6.31
C PRO A 420 22.87 -9.95 5.74
N ARG A 421 21.59 -10.06 5.39
CA ARG A 421 20.97 -11.27 4.84
C ARG A 421 20.28 -10.95 3.52
N LYS A 422 20.10 -11.97 2.68
CA LYS A 422 19.09 -11.86 1.61
C LYS A 422 17.72 -11.67 2.26
N ASN A 423 16.91 -10.73 1.77
CA ASN A 423 15.54 -10.61 2.24
C ASN A 423 14.79 -11.93 1.94
N PRO A 424 14.15 -12.57 2.93
CA PRO A 424 13.59 -13.91 2.76
C PRO A 424 12.35 -13.94 1.87
N ALA A 425 11.57 -12.86 1.81
CA ALA A 425 10.30 -12.81 1.08
C ALA A 425 10.33 -11.86 -0.13
N TRP A 426 11.18 -10.83 -0.09
CA TRP A 426 11.14 -9.70 -1.01
C TRP A 426 12.47 -9.46 -1.71
N SER A 427 12.51 -8.45 -2.58
CA SER A 427 13.73 -8.06 -3.27
C SER A 427 14.77 -7.43 -2.32
N GLY A 428 16.04 -7.46 -2.73
CA GLY A 428 17.12 -6.78 -2.00
C GLY A 428 17.70 -7.53 -0.80
N ILE A 429 18.33 -6.76 0.10
CA ILE A 429 19.10 -7.21 1.27
C ILE A 429 18.39 -6.70 2.52
N GLU A 430 18.29 -7.55 3.54
CA GLU A 430 18.01 -7.11 4.90
C GLU A 430 19.32 -6.76 5.61
N HIS A 431 19.54 -5.48 5.91
CA HIS A 431 20.74 -5.05 6.63
C HIS A 431 20.73 -5.47 8.09
N ASN A 432 19.58 -5.68 8.71
CA ASN A 432 19.36 -5.81 10.14
C ASN A 432 19.74 -4.57 10.96
N ASP A 433 19.76 -3.39 10.32
CA ASP A 433 20.04 -2.13 11.01
C ASP A 433 18.87 -1.72 11.91
N VAL A 434 17.64 -2.01 11.50
CA VAL A 434 16.42 -1.82 12.30
C VAL A 434 15.96 -3.19 12.80
N GLY A 435 16.23 -3.49 14.06
CA GLY A 435 15.71 -4.68 14.74
C GLY A 435 14.81 -4.31 15.92
N LEU A 436 14.68 -5.23 16.88
CA LEU A 436 13.80 -5.04 18.05
C LEU A 436 14.06 -3.74 18.80
N HIS A 437 15.33 -3.39 19.04
CA HIS A 437 15.69 -2.20 19.83
C HIS A 437 15.30 -0.92 19.09
N GLU A 438 15.59 -0.85 17.79
CA GLU A 438 15.23 0.31 16.98
C GLU A 438 13.71 0.41 16.82
N PHE A 439 12.99 -0.68 16.58
CA PHE A 439 11.52 -0.67 16.50
C PHE A 439 10.85 -0.22 17.80
N LEU A 440 11.35 -0.65 18.96
CA LEU A 440 10.80 -0.26 20.26
C LEU A 440 11.14 1.20 20.60
N GLU A 441 12.32 1.68 20.20
CA GLU A 441 12.68 3.10 20.26
C GLU A 441 11.80 3.95 19.33
N PHE A 442 11.52 3.48 18.11
CA PHE A 442 10.57 4.09 17.18
C PHE A 442 9.19 4.23 17.84
N CYS A 443 8.70 3.16 18.47
CA CYS A 443 7.41 3.20 19.16
C CYS A 443 7.43 4.21 20.33
N ARG A 444 8.52 4.27 21.09
CA ARG A 444 8.71 5.23 22.18
C ARG A 444 8.72 6.68 21.69
N ILE A 445 9.43 6.97 20.59
CA ILE A 445 9.50 8.30 19.96
C ILE A 445 8.11 8.77 19.52
N LEU A 446 7.30 7.86 18.97
CA LEU A 446 5.93 8.14 18.49
C LEU A 446 4.87 8.06 19.59
N LYS A 447 5.19 7.55 20.78
CA LYS A 447 4.25 7.29 21.89
C LYS A 447 3.11 6.36 21.46
N THR A 448 3.47 5.25 20.82
CA THR A 448 2.56 4.26 20.26
C THR A 448 2.83 2.88 20.86
N ASP A 449 1.83 2.01 20.81
CA ASP A 449 1.99 0.64 21.32
C ASP A 449 2.70 -0.23 20.25
N PRO A 450 3.68 -1.06 20.62
CA PRO A 450 4.26 -2.05 19.71
C PRO A 450 3.34 -3.26 19.53
N TYR A 451 3.23 -3.75 18.29
CA TYR A 451 2.72 -5.06 17.91
C TYR A 451 3.83 -5.81 17.16
N ILE A 452 4.36 -6.87 17.77
CA ILE A 452 5.39 -7.74 17.19
C ILE A 452 4.77 -9.02 16.61
N ALA A 453 4.98 -9.33 15.34
CA ALA A 453 4.70 -10.65 14.77
C ALA A 453 5.90 -11.59 14.98
N VAL A 454 5.66 -12.84 15.36
CA VAL A 454 6.70 -13.86 15.53
C VAL A 454 6.77 -14.80 14.31
N ASN A 455 7.95 -15.35 14.05
CA ASN A 455 8.15 -16.29 12.95
C ASN A 455 7.51 -17.66 13.26
N THR A 456 6.35 -17.94 12.65
CA THR A 456 5.75 -19.29 12.66
C THR A 456 5.90 -20.03 11.33
N GLY A 457 6.60 -19.46 10.36
CA GLY A 457 6.96 -20.14 9.12
C GLY A 457 8.07 -21.14 9.38
N LEU A 458 9.30 -20.68 9.23
CA LEU A 458 10.50 -21.48 9.47
C LEU A 458 10.91 -21.53 10.95
N GLY A 459 10.37 -20.65 11.80
CA GLY A 459 10.68 -20.59 13.22
C GLY A 459 9.96 -21.63 14.09
N THR A 460 10.40 -21.74 15.35
CA THR A 460 9.89 -22.69 16.35
C THR A 460 9.17 -22.01 17.53
N PRO A 461 8.34 -22.76 18.30
CA PRO A 461 7.76 -22.25 19.56
C PRO A 461 8.79 -21.74 20.56
N GLU A 462 9.96 -22.38 20.65
CA GLU A 462 11.05 -21.98 21.54
C GLU A 462 11.63 -20.64 21.12
N GLU A 463 11.85 -20.41 19.82
CA GLU A 463 12.37 -19.13 19.32
C GLU A 463 11.41 -17.96 19.57
N ALA A 464 10.10 -18.20 19.42
CA ALA A 464 9.06 -17.21 19.73
C ALA A 464 8.98 -16.93 21.23
N ALA A 465 9.07 -17.95 22.08
CA ALA A 465 9.10 -17.78 23.54
C ALA A 465 10.37 -17.04 24.00
N GLU A 466 11.52 -17.35 23.41
CA GLU A 466 12.77 -16.63 23.63
C GLU A 466 12.68 -15.16 23.24
N GLU A 467 11.99 -14.83 22.14
CA GLU A 467 11.72 -13.45 21.74
C GLU A 467 10.88 -12.72 22.79
N VAL A 468 9.80 -13.34 23.30
CA VAL A 468 8.99 -12.80 24.39
C VAL A 468 9.83 -12.59 25.67
N GLU A 469 10.65 -13.58 26.06
CA GLU A 469 11.53 -13.45 27.23
C GLU A 469 12.60 -12.36 27.04
N TYR A 470 13.13 -12.20 25.83
CA TYR A 470 14.06 -11.12 25.51
C TYR A 470 13.42 -9.75 25.68
N VAL A 471 12.19 -9.59 25.19
CA VAL A 471 11.49 -8.29 25.18
C VAL A 471 10.88 -7.97 26.55
N ASN A 472 10.24 -8.93 27.23
CA ASN A 472 9.46 -8.72 28.45
C ASN A 472 10.07 -9.35 29.72
N GLY A 473 11.01 -10.29 29.59
CA GLY A 473 11.56 -11.01 30.74
C GLY A 473 12.37 -10.11 31.68
N ALA A 474 12.39 -10.47 32.97
CA ALA A 474 13.17 -9.77 33.98
C ALA A 474 14.69 -9.80 33.65
N PRO A 475 15.48 -8.79 34.05
CA PRO A 475 16.88 -8.67 33.65
C PRO A 475 17.80 -9.81 34.12
N ASP A 476 17.33 -10.70 35.00
CA ASP A 476 18.03 -11.87 35.51
C ASP A 476 17.63 -13.18 34.82
N THR A 477 16.63 -13.19 33.94
CA THR A 477 16.34 -14.31 33.03
C THR A 477 17.41 -14.45 31.94
N PRO A 478 17.57 -15.62 31.29
CA PRO A 478 18.55 -15.79 30.22
C PRO A 478 18.44 -14.72 29.12
N MET A 479 17.25 -14.53 28.55
CA MET A 479 17.07 -13.56 27.47
C MET A 479 16.96 -12.11 27.97
N GLY A 480 16.46 -11.87 29.20
CA GLY A 480 16.51 -10.53 29.81
C GLY A 480 17.94 -10.06 30.11
N ARG A 481 18.85 -10.97 30.50
CA ARG A 481 20.29 -10.66 30.62
C ARG A 481 20.90 -10.30 29.27
N LEU A 482 20.55 -11.02 28.21
CA LEU A 482 21.02 -10.71 26.86
C LEU A 482 20.52 -9.33 26.40
N ARG A 483 19.25 -9.00 26.65
CA ARG A 483 18.70 -7.65 26.39
C ARG A 483 19.48 -6.57 27.15
N ALA A 484 19.79 -6.81 28.42
CA ALA A 484 20.59 -5.90 29.24
C ALA A 484 22.03 -5.72 28.72
N GLN A 485 22.67 -6.81 28.26
CA GLN A 485 24.00 -6.76 27.62
C GLN A 485 23.98 -5.99 26.30
N ASN A 486 22.88 -6.08 25.56
CA ASN A 486 22.64 -5.32 24.33
C ASN A 486 22.24 -3.85 24.60
N GLY A 487 22.31 -3.38 25.85
CA GLY A 487 22.17 -1.97 26.19
C GLY A 487 20.80 -1.57 26.75
N HIS A 488 19.86 -2.49 26.90
CA HIS A 488 18.53 -2.18 27.47
C HIS A 488 18.17 -3.10 28.64
N ARG A 489 18.41 -2.63 29.86
CA ARG A 489 18.20 -3.44 31.07
C ARG A 489 16.74 -3.75 31.34
N GLU A 490 15.87 -2.75 31.31
CA GLU A 490 14.47 -2.91 31.73
C GLU A 490 13.63 -3.67 30.69
N PRO A 491 12.59 -4.42 31.10
CA PRO A 491 11.61 -4.99 30.17
C PRO A 491 10.89 -3.91 29.36
N TYR A 492 10.57 -4.20 28.10
CA TYR A 492 9.78 -3.32 27.24
C TYR A 492 8.27 -3.43 27.49
N ASN A 493 7.80 -4.56 28.03
CA ASN A 493 6.39 -4.85 28.32
C ASN A 493 5.48 -4.75 27.07
N VAL A 494 5.93 -5.33 25.95
CA VAL A 494 5.16 -5.40 24.72
C VAL A 494 3.95 -6.28 24.91
N LYS A 495 2.77 -5.74 24.63
CA LYS A 495 1.49 -6.40 24.86
C LYS A 495 0.99 -7.20 23.66
N TRP A 496 1.11 -6.68 22.44
CA TRP A 496 0.46 -7.26 21.26
C TRP A 496 1.42 -8.11 20.46
N TRP A 497 1.03 -9.36 20.21
CA TRP A 497 1.86 -10.32 19.51
C TRP A 497 1.08 -11.09 18.45
N GLY A 498 1.59 -11.13 17.22
CA GLY A 498 1.02 -11.88 16.10
C GLY A 498 1.67 -13.24 16.03
N VAL A 499 0.88 -14.30 16.05
CA VAL A 499 1.38 -15.68 16.01
C VAL A 499 1.54 -16.10 14.56
N GLY A 500 2.50 -15.50 13.87
CA GLY A 500 2.74 -15.74 12.44
C GLY A 500 2.13 -14.70 11.51
N ASN A 501 2.17 -15.03 10.22
CA ASN A 501 1.57 -14.26 9.14
C ASN A 501 1.07 -15.18 8.02
N GLU A 502 -0.16 -14.96 7.56
CA GLU A 502 -0.78 -15.59 6.37
C GLU A 502 -0.38 -17.05 6.10
N MET A 503 -0.37 -17.90 7.12
CA MET A 503 0.16 -19.27 6.98
C MET A 503 -0.67 -20.16 6.03
N TYR A 504 -1.83 -19.66 5.59
CA TYR A 504 -2.69 -20.22 4.56
C TYR A 504 -2.18 -19.99 3.13
N GLY A 505 -1.40 -18.94 2.88
CA GLY A 505 -1.04 -18.49 1.54
C GLY A 505 0.10 -19.30 0.94
N GLY A 506 -0.07 -19.81 -0.29
CA GLY A 506 0.97 -20.60 -0.98
C GLY A 506 2.27 -19.83 -1.28
N TRP A 507 2.24 -18.50 -1.20
CA TRP A 507 3.39 -17.60 -1.31
C TRP A 507 4.21 -17.49 -0.01
N GLN A 508 3.61 -17.83 1.14
CA GLN A 508 4.21 -17.64 2.45
C GLN A 508 5.30 -18.70 2.71
N LEU A 509 6.46 -18.26 3.20
CA LEU A 509 7.51 -19.19 3.62
C LEU A 509 7.03 -20.05 4.78
N GLY A 510 7.14 -21.37 4.62
CA GLY A 510 6.67 -22.33 5.62
C GLY A 510 5.15 -22.43 5.71
N HIS A 511 4.39 -21.97 4.70
CA HIS A 511 2.94 -22.20 4.63
C HIS A 511 2.62 -23.67 4.87
N MET A 512 1.48 -23.94 5.49
CA MET A 512 1.11 -25.30 5.87
C MET A 512 -0.40 -25.51 5.84
N PRO A 513 -0.86 -26.75 5.65
CA PRO A 513 -2.29 -27.07 5.78
C PRO A 513 -2.83 -26.65 7.16
N ILE A 514 -4.08 -26.21 7.20
CA ILE A 514 -4.73 -25.74 8.43
C ILE A 514 -4.68 -26.75 9.57
N THR A 515 -4.74 -28.06 9.27
CA THR A 515 -4.64 -29.15 10.25
C THR A 515 -3.31 -29.19 10.99
N GLU A 516 -2.23 -28.72 10.38
CA GLU A 516 -0.91 -28.60 11.01
C GLU A 516 -0.74 -27.24 11.68
N TYR A 517 -1.26 -26.17 11.06
CA TYR A 517 -1.16 -24.84 11.65
C TYR A 517 -1.90 -24.73 12.99
N VAL A 518 -3.10 -25.33 13.17
CA VAL A 518 -3.79 -25.33 14.47
C VAL A 518 -2.93 -25.92 15.60
N LYS A 519 -2.15 -26.97 15.30
CA LYS A 519 -1.22 -27.59 16.27
C LYS A 519 -0.06 -26.65 16.57
N LYS A 520 0.54 -26.07 15.52
CA LYS A 520 1.67 -25.16 15.64
C LYS A 520 1.28 -23.88 16.39
N HIS A 521 0.17 -23.24 16.03
CA HIS A 521 -0.39 -22.06 16.69
C HIS A 521 -0.55 -22.30 18.20
N ASN A 522 -1.23 -23.38 18.60
CA ASN A 522 -1.45 -23.68 20.02
C ASN A 522 -0.14 -23.92 20.78
N ALA A 523 0.84 -24.60 20.15
CA ALA A 523 2.15 -24.83 20.75
C ALA A 523 2.94 -23.52 20.95
N VAL A 524 2.96 -22.65 19.94
CA VAL A 524 3.60 -21.33 20.01
C VAL A 524 2.92 -20.46 21.07
N ALA A 525 1.58 -20.37 21.05
CA ALA A 525 0.82 -19.57 22.00
C ALA A 525 1.09 -19.99 23.45
N LYS A 526 1.11 -21.30 23.71
CA LYS A 526 1.44 -21.84 25.04
C LYS A 526 2.87 -21.46 25.46
N ALA A 527 3.86 -21.69 24.59
CA ALA A 527 5.25 -21.39 24.89
C ALA A 527 5.48 -19.88 25.18
N MET A 528 4.81 -19.00 24.42
CA MET A 528 4.88 -17.56 24.65
C MET A 528 4.22 -17.16 25.98
N TRP A 529 3.04 -17.69 26.32
CA TRP A 529 2.37 -17.38 27.59
C TRP A 529 3.06 -17.98 28.82
N GLU A 530 3.83 -19.06 28.68
CA GLU A 530 4.71 -19.56 29.75
C GLU A 530 5.79 -18.54 30.12
N LYS A 531 6.21 -17.68 29.17
CA LYS A 531 7.17 -16.60 29.42
C LYS A 531 6.51 -15.32 29.94
N ASP A 532 5.35 -14.97 29.39
CA ASP A 532 4.58 -13.81 29.86
C ASP A 532 3.07 -14.04 29.65
N PRO A 533 2.30 -14.37 30.70
CA PRO A 533 0.86 -14.62 30.57
C PRO A 533 0.04 -13.34 30.33
N SER A 534 0.65 -12.16 30.38
CA SER A 534 -0.05 -10.88 30.20
C SER A 534 -0.20 -10.45 28.75
N ILE A 535 0.60 -11.02 27.84
CA ILE A 535 0.57 -10.69 26.41
C ILE A 535 -0.75 -11.11 25.77
N LYS A 536 -1.08 -10.43 24.67
CA LYS A 536 -2.27 -10.66 23.86
C LYS A 536 -1.87 -11.17 22.49
N LEU A 537 -2.37 -12.36 22.15
CA LEU A 537 -2.03 -13.07 20.93
C LEU A 537 -3.07 -12.83 19.84
N ILE A 538 -2.60 -12.58 18.63
CA ILE A 538 -3.38 -12.38 17.42
C ILE A 538 -3.07 -13.57 16.51
N ALA A 539 -4.07 -14.41 16.26
CA ALA A 539 -3.94 -15.58 15.39
C ALA A 539 -4.07 -15.15 13.92
N SER A 540 -3.37 -15.81 12.99
CA SER A 540 -3.52 -15.55 11.55
C SER A 540 -4.82 -16.18 11.02
N GLY A 541 -5.71 -15.35 10.46
CA GLY A 541 -7.03 -15.74 9.99
C GLY A 541 -7.27 -15.39 8.52
N THR A 542 -8.26 -16.06 7.94
CA THR A 542 -8.86 -15.73 6.66
C THR A 542 -10.26 -16.36 6.62
N VAL A 543 -11.25 -15.51 6.36
CA VAL A 543 -12.66 -15.93 6.27
C VAL A 543 -12.82 -17.18 5.39
N GLY A 544 -13.44 -18.21 5.96
CA GLY A 544 -13.74 -19.47 5.30
C GLY A 544 -13.43 -20.67 6.20
N GLU A 545 -13.02 -21.78 5.58
CA GLU A 545 -12.66 -23.02 6.29
C GLU A 545 -11.51 -22.81 7.28
N TRP A 546 -10.56 -21.92 6.96
CA TRP A 546 -9.42 -21.63 7.80
C TRP A 546 -9.86 -21.07 9.17
N ASP A 547 -10.62 -19.99 9.17
CA ASP A 547 -11.20 -19.39 10.38
C ASP A 547 -12.07 -20.37 11.16
N GLU A 548 -12.92 -21.13 10.47
CA GLU A 548 -13.75 -22.13 11.13
C GLU A 548 -12.92 -23.13 11.94
N MET A 549 -11.82 -23.62 11.35
CA MET A 549 -10.89 -24.54 12.00
C MET A 549 -10.15 -23.87 13.16
N MET A 550 -9.66 -22.65 12.97
CA MET A 550 -8.99 -21.89 14.02
C MET A 550 -9.93 -21.62 15.21
N PHE A 551 -11.18 -21.23 14.98
CA PHE A 551 -12.15 -21.03 16.06
C PHE A 551 -12.53 -22.34 16.76
N LYS A 552 -12.66 -23.46 16.02
CA LYS A 552 -12.96 -24.77 16.61
C LYS A 552 -11.82 -25.31 17.48
N HIS A 553 -10.56 -25.01 17.17
CA HIS A 553 -9.40 -25.68 17.79
C HIS A 553 -8.43 -24.77 18.54
N CYS A 554 -8.50 -23.45 18.36
CA CYS A 554 -7.51 -22.51 18.87
C CYS A 554 -8.13 -21.36 19.71
N ALA A 555 -9.44 -21.35 19.96
CA ALA A 555 -10.12 -20.24 20.64
C ALA A 555 -9.69 -20.00 22.10
N ASP A 556 -8.99 -20.93 22.74
CA ASP A 556 -8.35 -20.73 24.06
C ASP A 556 -6.91 -20.18 23.94
N TYR A 557 -6.36 -20.13 22.72
CA TYR A 557 -4.97 -19.82 22.41
C TYR A 557 -4.83 -18.52 21.59
N MET A 558 -5.82 -17.63 21.66
CA MET A 558 -5.81 -16.34 20.98
C MET A 558 -6.65 -15.31 21.75
N ASN A 559 -6.42 -14.04 21.48
CA ASN A 559 -7.24 -12.93 21.95
C ASN A 559 -7.95 -12.21 20.82
N LEU A 560 -7.33 -12.16 19.63
CA LEU A 560 -7.90 -11.61 18.41
C LEU A 560 -7.59 -12.56 17.24
N MET A 561 -8.35 -12.42 16.17
CA MET A 561 -8.08 -13.06 14.88
C MET A 561 -7.72 -11.98 13.84
N SER A 562 -6.63 -12.18 13.12
CA SER A 562 -6.17 -11.34 12.02
C SER A 562 -7.00 -11.59 10.77
N GLU A 563 -7.33 -10.53 10.04
CA GLU A 563 -7.99 -10.60 8.73
C GLU A 563 -7.35 -9.60 7.78
N HIS A 564 -7.20 -10.00 6.51
CA HIS A 564 -6.54 -9.19 5.50
C HIS A 564 -7.43 -9.00 4.26
N PHE A 565 -7.40 -7.80 3.67
CA PHE A 565 -7.93 -7.60 2.32
C PHE A 565 -7.24 -6.44 1.59
N TYR A 566 -7.14 -6.56 0.27
CA TYR A 566 -6.64 -5.49 -0.59
C TYR A 566 -7.61 -5.22 -1.74
N CYS A 567 -7.90 -3.96 -2.00
CA CYS A 567 -8.81 -3.54 -3.07
C CYS A 567 -8.04 -3.09 -4.31
N GLY A 568 -8.50 -3.53 -5.48
CA GLY A 568 -8.03 -3.02 -6.78
C GLY A 568 -8.70 -1.71 -7.17
N GLU A 569 -8.58 -1.36 -8.45
CA GLU A 569 -9.22 -0.18 -9.04
C GLU A 569 -10.60 -0.53 -9.63
N ARG A 570 -11.50 0.46 -9.65
CA ARG A 570 -12.73 0.44 -10.46
C ARG A 570 -12.75 1.69 -11.33
N PRO A 571 -13.37 1.63 -12.53
CA PRO A 571 -13.48 2.78 -13.41
C PRO A 571 -14.39 3.87 -12.82
N GLY A 572 -15.46 3.47 -12.13
CA GLY A 572 -16.40 4.37 -11.46
C GLY A 572 -15.92 4.78 -10.07
N VAL A 573 -16.12 6.05 -9.69
CA VAL A 573 -15.67 6.57 -8.39
C VAL A 573 -16.56 6.06 -7.26
N ILE A 574 -17.89 6.02 -7.46
CA ILE A 574 -18.84 5.52 -6.47
C ILE A 574 -18.54 4.05 -6.17
N GLU A 575 -18.41 3.24 -7.21
CA GLU A 575 -18.12 1.82 -7.04
C GLU A 575 -16.74 1.58 -6.40
N HIS A 576 -15.72 2.33 -6.84
CA HIS A 576 -14.38 2.27 -6.26
C HIS A 576 -14.38 2.53 -4.75
N VAL A 577 -15.11 3.55 -4.31
CA VAL A 577 -15.26 3.92 -2.89
C VAL A 577 -15.96 2.83 -2.09
N LYS A 578 -16.84 2.04 -2.71
CA LYS A 578 -17.58 0.96 -2.04
C LYS A 578 -16.77 -0.32 -1.84
N LEU A 579 -15.63 -0.50 -2.51
CA LEU A 579 -14.81 -1.71 -2.37
C LEU A 579 -14.40 -1.98 -0.91
N VAL A 580 -13.80 -0.98 -0.25
CA VAL A 580 -13.30 -1.10 1.13
C VAL A 580 -14.41 -1.40 2.14
N PRO A 581 -15.52 -0.61 2.23
CA PRO A 581 -16.60 -0.93 3.15
C PRO A 581 -17.28 -2.27 2.84
N ASN A 582 -17.40 -2.67 1.57
CA ASN A 582 -17.99 -3.96 1.22
C ASN A 582 -17.12 -5.14 1.70
N ALA A 583 -15.80 -5.05 1.58
CA ALA A 583 -14.87 -6.05 2.10
C ALA A 583 -14.99 -6.19 3.63
N ILE A 584 -14.93 -5.06 4.36
CA ILE A 584 -15.07 -5.04 5.83
C ILE A 584 -16.40 -5.66 6.25
N LYS A 585 -17.50 -5.26 5.60
CA LYS A 585 -18.84 -5.76 5.89
C LYS A 585 -18.96 -7.26 5.64
N GLY A 586 -18.38 -7.76 4.55
CA GLY A 586 -18.35 -9.19 4.22
C GLY A 586 -17.70 -10.01 5.33
N ILE A 587 -16.52 -9.58 5.79
CA ILE A 587 -15.78 -10.23 6.88
C ILE A 587 -16.57 -10.16 8.19
N CYS A 588 -17.11 -8.99 8.55
CA CYS A 588 -17.92 -8.85 9.76
C CYS A 588 -19.15 -9.76 9.76
N ASN A 589 -19.80 -9.94 8.60
CA ASN A 589 -20.96 -10.82 8.48
C ASN A 589 -20.56 -12.30 8.69
N ALA A 590 -19.45 -12.74 8.10
CA ALA A 590 -18.92 -14.09 8.35
C ALA A 590 -18.65 -14.32 9.84
N TYR A 591 -18.07 -13.34 10.55
CA TYR A 591 -17.81 -13.43 11.99
C TYR A 591 -19.08 -13.51 12.84
N ARG A 592 -20.15 -12.81 12.44
CA ARG A 592 -21.46 -12.95 13.08
C ARG A 592 -22.00 -14.37 12.92
N ASP A 593 -21.83 -14.95 11.74
CA ASP A 593 -22.22 -16.34 11.47
C ASP A 593 -21.36 -17.33 12.27
N TYR A 594 -20.05 -17.12 12.38
CA TYR A 594 -19.16 -17.95 13.23
C TYR A 594 -19.57 -17.90 14.70
N ARG A 595 -19.80 -16.71 15.26
CA ARG A 595 -20.24 -16.54 16.65
C ARG A 595 -21.57 -17.23 16.93
N LYS A 596 -22.45 -17.31 15.93
CA LYS A 596 -23.75 -18.00 16.02
C LYS A 596 -23.59 -19.53 15.94
N ASN A 597 -22.71 -20.03 15.08
CA ASN A 597 -22.69 -21.43 14.66
C ASN A 597 -21.56 -22.27 15.29
N ILE A 598 -20.50 -21.65 15.82
CA ILE A 598 -19.33 -22.36 16.37
C ILE A 598 -19.40 -22.41 17.91
N PRO A 599 -19.61 -23.60 18.54
CA PRO A 599 -19.82 -23.70 19.98
C PRO A 599 -18.65 -23.22 20.86
N THR A 600 -17.40 -23.38 20.40
CA THR A 600 -16.20 -22.98 21.15
C THR A 600 -16.07 -21.48 21.33
N LEU A 601 -16.78 -20.68 20.51
CA LEU A 601 -16.83 -19.21 20.64
C LEU A 601 -17.83 -18.73 21.69
N LYS A 602 -18.69 -19.61 22.21
CA LYS A 602 -19.68 -19.22 23.21
C LYS A 602 -18.98 -18.62 24.44
N ASN A 603 -19.41 -17.41 24.81
CA ASN A 603 -18.85 -16.61 25.92
C ASN A 603 -17.40 -16.13 25.72
N LYS A 604 -16.85 -16.20 24.51
CA LYS A 604 -15.54 -15.62 24.17
C LYS A 604 -15.71 -14.32 23.40
N ASP A 605 -14.91 -13.32 23.75
CA ASP A 605 -14.83 -12.05 23.02
C ASP A 605 -13.58 -12.02 22.13
N ILE A 606 -13.52 -12.94 21.16
CA ILE A 606 -12.49 -12.91 20.13
C ILE A 606 -12.98 -11.98 19.03
N ARG A 607 -12.27 -10.87 18.86
CA ARG A 607 -12.58 -9.80 17.90
C ARG A 607 -11.57 -9.81 16.76
N ILE A 608 -11.91 -9.08 15.70
CA ILE A 608 -11.10 -8.94 14.49
C ILE A 608 -10.00 -7.90 14.74
N ALA A 609 -8.79 -8.26 14.34
CA ALA A 609 -7.72 -7.35 14.03
C ALA A 609 -7.59 -7.32 12.49
N MET A 610 -8.06 -6.27 11.82
CA MET A 610 -7.85 -6.10 10.38
C MET A 610 -6.44 -5.58 10.12
N ASP A 611 -5.45 -6.41 10.40
CA ASP A 611 -4.05 -5.99 10.55
C ASP A 611 -3.27 -5.92 9.22
N GLU A 612 -3.97 -6.12 8.10
CA GLU A 612 -3.58 -5.64 6.78
C GLU A 612 -4.82 -5.23 5.94
N TRP A 613 -4.94 -3.95 5.61
CA TRP A 613 -5.98 -3.47 4.70
C TRP A 613 -5.54 -2.23 3.93
N ASN A 614 -5.81 -2.18 2.63
CA ASN A 614 -5.63 -1.00 1.78
C ASN A 614 -6.15 -1.19 0.34
N TYR A 615 -6.04 -0.16 -0.49
CA TYR A 615 -5.92 -0.31 -1.94
C TYR A 615 -4.51 -0.75 -2.35
N TRP A 616 -4.43 -1.64 -3.35
CA TRP A 616 -3.17 -2.06 -3.96
C TRP A 616 -3.35 -2.23 -5.47
N TYR A 617 -3.04 -1.17 -6.22
CA TYR A 617 -3.04 -1.15 -7.68
C TYR A 617 -2.13 -0.05 -8.21
N GLY A 618 -1.93 -0.02 -9.53
CA GLY A 618 -1.18 1.05 -10.21
C GLY A 618 0.34 0.89 -10.19
N PRO A 619 1.09 1.87 -10.75
CA PRO A 619 2.52 1.76 -10.93
C PRO A 619 3.31 1.95 -9.61
N HIS A 620 4.43 1.23 -9.49
CA HIS A 620 5.32 1.27 -8.33
C HIS A 620 6.35 2.42 -8.39
N LEU A 621 5.89 3.66 -8.26
CA LEU A 621 6.71 4.87 -8.40
C LEU A 621 7.70 5.11 -7.24
N TYR A 622 7.44 4.54 -6.06
CA TYR A 622 8.21 4.80 -4.83
C TYR A 622 9.07 3.59 -4.39
N GLY A 623 9.41 2.69 -5.31
CA GLY A 623 10.12 1.43 -5.04
C GLY A 623 9.18 0.23 -5.12
N GLU A 624 9.67 -0.96 -4.79
CA GLU A 624 8.87 -2.20 -4.78
C GLU A 624 7.54 -1.99 -4.02
N LEU A 625 6.42 -2.28 -4.68
CA LEU A 625 5.04 -2.05 -4.20
C LEU A 625 4.71 -0.60 -3.78
N GLY A 626 5.53 0.37 -4.18
CA GLY A 626 5.35 1.79 -3.87
C GLY A 626 4.36 2.49 -4.79
N THR A 627 3.08 2.14 -4.71
CA THR A 627 1.97 2.73 -5.50
C THR A 627 1.62 4.16 -5.04
N ARG A 628 0.97 4.95 -5.90
CA ARG A 628 0.44 6.29 -5.61
C ARG A 628 -1.05 6.22 -5.29
N TYR A 629 -1.51 7.08 -4.37
CA TYR A 629 -2.93 7.21 -4.06
C TYR A 629 -3.51 8.54 -4.54
N PHE A 630 -4.76 8.47 -4.94
CA PHE A 630 -5.56 9.54 -5.50
C PHE A 630 -6.70 9.93 -4.55
N LEU A 631 -7.42 11.00 -4.87
CA LEU A 631 -8.54 11.46 -4.07
C LEU A 631 -9.62 10.37 -3.92
N LYS A 632 -9.92 9.61 -4.98
CA LYS A 632 -10.89 8.51 -4.92
C LYS A 632 -10.52 7.43 -3.89
N ASP A 633 -9.23 7.11 -3.73
CA ASP A 633 -8.77 6.15 -2.73
C ASP A 633 -9.02 6.70 -1.32
N ALA A 634 -8.77 8.01 -1.12
CA ALA A 634 -9.04 8.67 0.16
C ALA A 634 -10.53 8.62 0.53
N LEU A 635 -11.43 8.83 -0.45
CA LEU A 635 -12.87 8.67 -0.25
C LEU A 635 -13.21 7.23 0.18
N GLY A 636 -12.58 6.23 -0.45
CA GLY A 636 -12.72 4.82 -0.11
C GLY A 636 -12.23 4.48 1.29
N ILE A 637 -11.06 4.97 1.69
CA ILE A 637 -10.51 4.81 3.04
C ILE A 637 -11.44 5.46 4.09
N ALA A 638 -12.01 6.64 3.80
CA ALA A 638 -12.97 7.29 4.68
C ALA A 638 -14.26 6.46 4.85
N ALA A 639 -14.80 5.92 3.75
CA ALA A 639 -15.95 5.02 3.79
C ALA A 639 -15.64 3.70 4.51
N GLY A 640 -14.42 3.17 4.36
CA GLY A 640 -13.92 2.02 5.11
C GLY A 640 -13.89 2.27 6.62
N LEU A 641 -13.38 3.42 7.05
CA LEU A 641 -13.42 3.85 8.45
C LEU A 641 -14.86 3.94 8.97
N HIS A 642 -15.80 4.45 8.17
CA HIS A 642 -17.21 4.47 8.55
C HIS A 642 -17.75 3.05 8.80
N GLU A 643 -17.37 2.07 7.98
CA GLU A 643 -17.80 0.68 8.16
C GLU A 643 -17.16 0.02 9.39
N TYR A 644 -15.90 0.32 9.70
CA TYR A 644 -15.31 -0.11 10.98
C TYR A 644 -16.10 0.42 12.17
N TYR A 645 -16.58 1.68 12.11
CA TYR A 645 -17.36 2.27 13.21
C TYR A 645 -18.75 1.64 13.34
N ARG A 646 -19.36 1.21 12.24
CA ARG A 646 -20.64 0.47 12.26
C ARG A 646 -20.49 -0.94 12.83
N ASN A 647 -19.28 -1.49 12.79
CA ASN A 647 -18.95 -2.84 13.27
C ASN A 647 -17.95 -2.82 14.43
N SER A 648 -17.94 -1.76 15.25
CA SER A 648 -17.02 -1.61 16.39
C SER A 648 -17.21 -2.68 17.49
N ASP A 649 -18.31 -3.42 17.45
CA ASP A 649 -18.57 -4.60 18.26
C ASP A 649 -17.70 -5.80 17.88
N LEU A 650 -17.25 -5.87 16.62
CA LEU A 650 -16.40 -6.93 16.08
C LEU A 650 -14.98 -6.48 15.79
N ILE A 651 -14.80 -5.24 15.36
CA ILE A 651 -13.50 -4.69 14.95
C ILE A 651 -12.81 -4.09 16.17
N PHE A 652 -11.70 -4.70 16.58
CA PHE A 652 -10.89 -4.21 17.69
C PHE A 652 -9.64 -3.45 17.25
N MET A 653 -8.99 -3.89 16.18
CA MET A 653 -7.76 -3.31 15.66
C MET A 653 -7.84 -3.28 14.14
N ALA A 654 -7.19 -2.30 13.50
CA ALA A 654 -6.95 -2.31 12.08
C ALA A 654 -5.61 -1.64 11.78
N ASN A 655 -4.76 -2.27 10.97
CA ASN A 655 -3.45 -1.75 10.61
C ASN A 655 -3.39 -1.47 9.12
N TYR A 656 -3.33 -0.19 8.77
CA TYR A 656 -3.23 0.23 7.38
C TYR A 656 -1.90 -0.29 6.78
N ALA A 657 -2.01 -1.03 5.68
CA ALA A 657 -0.90 -1.68 5.01
C ALA A 657 -0.45 -0.85 3.79
N GLN A 658 0.71 -0.20 3.78
CA GLN A 658 1.63 -0.01 4.91
C GLN A 658 1.76 1.47 5.22
N THR A 659 2.69 1.81 6.10
CA THR A 659 2.82 3.18 6.59
C THR A 659 3.53 4.09 5.58
N VAL A 660 4.68 3.64 5.06
CA VAL A 660 5.60 4.49 4.28
C VAL A 660 5.99 3.79 2.97
N ASN A 661 5.92 4.53 1.85
CA ASN A 661 6.22 4.12 0.47
C ASN A 661 5.43 2.90 -0.02
N VAL A 662 5.74 1.70 0.45
CA VAL A 662 5.10 0.43 0.10
C VAL A 662 3.63 0.51 0.46
N ILE A 663 2.74 0.55 -0.56
CA ILE A 663 1.30 0.77 -0.38
C ILE A 663 1.02 1.83 0.72
N GLY A 664 1.88 2.86 0.76
CA GLY A 664 2.09 3.68 1.96
C GLY A 664 1.15 4.88 2.06
N ALA A 665 0.62 5.17 3.26
CA ALA A 665 -0.09 6.43 3.57
C ALA A 665 0.81 7.68 3.52
N ILE A 666 2.13 7.48 3.54
CA ILE A 666 3.17 8.50 3.47
C ILE A 666 4.15 8.10 2.37
N LYS A 667 4.57 9.04 1.51
CA LYS A 667 5.66 8.82 0.55
C LYS A 667 6.89 9.61 0.91
N THR A 668 8.04 9.08 0.51
CA THR A 668 9.32 9.75 0.67
C THR A 668 10.11 9.71 -0.63
N THR A 669 10.71 10.85 -0.99
CA THR A 669 11.87 10.89 -1.89
C THR A 669 13.15 10.75 -1.07
N LYS A 670 14.31 10.93 -1.72
CA LYS A 670 15.60 10.95 -1.01
C LYS A 670 15.71 12.10 -0.01
N THR A 671 14.95 13.18 -0.21
CA THR A 671 15.14 14.45 0.52
C THR A 671 13.85 15.03 1.13
N ALA A 672 12.69 14.46 0.83
CA ALA A 672 11.40 14.90 1.36
C ALA A 672 10.49 13.73 1.75
N ALA A 673 9.49 14.02 2.58
CA ALA A 673 8.40 13.13 2.94
C ALA A 673 7.07 13.91 2.88
N GLU A 674 5.97 13.25 2.53
CA GLU A 674 4.63 13.85 2.46
C GLU A 674 3.52 12.81 2.65
N PHE A 675 2.38 13.23 3.22
CA PHE A 675 1.16 12.45 3.28
C PHE A 675 0.56 12.26 1.88
N GLU A 676 0.17 11.03 1.59
CA GLU A 676 -0.78 10.74 0.52
C GLU A 676 -2.20 11.17 0.90
N THR A 677 -3.09 11.20 -0.08
CA THR A 677 -4.51 11.52 0.10
C THR A 677 -5.17 10.62 1.16
N THR A 678 -4.85 9.33 1.17
CA THR A 678 -5.33 8.35 2.17
C THR A 678 -4.78 8.64 3.57
N GLY A 679 -3.51 9.06 3.67
CA GLY A 679 -2.88 9.45 4.93
C GLY A 679 -3.52 10.68 5.58
N LEU A 680 -4.00 11.64 4.77
CA LEU A 680 -4.75 12.80 5.26
C LEU A 680 -6.09 12.39 5.88
N VAL A 681 -6.78 11.41 5.30
CA VAL A 681 -8.03 10.85 5.87
C VAL A 681 -7.75 10.19 7.21
N LEU A 682 -6.75 9.31 7.29
CA LEU A 682 -6.38 8.65 8.55
C LEU A 682 -6.05 9.68 9.65
N LYS A 683 -5.25 10.70 9.31
CA LYS A 683 -4.93 11.82 10.21
C LYS A 683 -6.19 12.57 10.66
N LEU A 684 -7.06 12.94 9.73
CA LEU A 684 -8.28 13.70 10.02
C LEU A 684 -9.18 12.96 11.02
N TYR A 685 -9.52 11.71 10.73
CA TYR A 685 -10.43 10.93 11.58
C TYR A 685 -9.81 10.64 12.93
N ARG A 686 -8.52 10.25 12.99
CA ARG A 686 -7.84 9.96 14.24
C ARG A 686 -7.86 11.15 15.21
N GLN A 687 -7.78 12.36 14.69
CA GLN A 687 -7.68 13.58 15.49
C GLN A 687 -9.03 14.24 15.80
N ASN A 688 -10.03 14.08 14.93
CA ASN A 688 -11.24 14.90 14.97
C ASN A 688 -12.57 14.13 14.99
N TYR A 689 -12.58 12.81 14.78
CA TYR A 689 -13.80 12.00 14.85
C TYR A 689 -14.11 11.54 16.30
N GLY A 690 -15.39 11.37 16.61
CA GLY A 690 -15.86 10.86 17.90
C GLY A 690 -15.54 9.38 18.10
N THR A 691 -15.69 8.89 19.32
CA THR A 691 -15.32 7.51 19.70
C THR A 691 -16.51 6.63 20.05
N ILE A 692 -17.71 7.19 20.24
CA ILE A 692 -18.93 6.42 20.55
C ILE A 692 -19.88 6.54 19.37
N PRO A 693 -19.96 5.55 18.48
CA PRO A 693 -20.76 5.64 17.26
C PRO A 693 -22.25 5.72 17.60
N VAL A 694 -23.02 6.46 16.79
CA VAL A 694 -24.48 6.55 16.91
C VAL A 694 -25.14 6.22 15.57
N GLN A 695 -26.40 5.78 15.63
CA GLN A 695 -27.10 5.31 14.44
C GLN A 695 -27.46 6.46 13.47
N VAL A 696 -27.01 6.35 12.21
CA VAL A 696 -27.60 7.05 11.07
C VAL A 696 -28.78 6.22 10.55
N THR A 697 -29.98 6.80 10.49
CA THR A 697 -31.23 6.08 10.20
C THR A 697 -31.80 6.35 8.81
N SER A 698 -31.27 7.33 8.07
CA SER A 698 -31.71 7.68 6.72
C SER A 698 -30.88 6.98 5.64
N ASP A 699 -31.44 6.92 4.44
CA ASP A 699 -30.69 6.59 3.24
C ASP A 699 -29.93 7.82 2.73
N CYS A 700 -28.61 7.71 2.70
CA CYS A 700 -27.71 8.77 2.26
C CYS A 700 -27.23 8.58 0.82
N ARG A 701 -27.67 7.52 0.11
CA ARG A 701 -27.15 7.21 -1.22
C ARG A 701 -27.31 8.36 -2.22
N PRO A 702 -26.31 8.60 -3.09
CA PRO A 702 -25.10 7.79 -3.28
C PRO A 702 -23.95 8.09 -2.28
N LEU A 703 -24.17 8.97 -1.30
CA LEU A 703 -23.19 9.34 -0.29
C LEU A 703 -23.11 8.27 0.81
N ASP A 704 -22.05 8.34 1.61
CA ASP A 704 -21.92 7.56 2.84
C ASP A 704 -21.76 8.49 4.06
N ALA A 705 -22.45 8.19 5.16
CA ALA A 705 -22.39 9.01 6.37
C ALA A 705 -22.32 8.16 7.64
N THR A 706 -21.67 8.73 8.66
CA THR A 706 -21.59 8.17 10.02
C THR A 706 -21.55 9.30 11.04
N ALA A 707 -21.95 9.00 12.28
CA ALA A 707 -21.92 9.95 13.36
C ALA A 707 -21.44 9.29 14.67
N ALA A 708 -20.83 10.08 15.54
CA ALA A 708 -20.33 9.61 16.83
C ALA A 708 -20.28 10.74 17.87
N TRP A 709 -20.48 10.39 19.13
CA TRP A 709 -20.15 11.27 20.25
C TRP A 709 -18.64 11.32 20.47
N SER A 710 -18.12 12.50 20.81
CA SER A 710 -16.82 12.60 21.48
C SER A 710 -16.85 11.81 22.81
N ALA A 711 -15.69 11.35 23.27
CA ALA A 711 -15.60 10.58 24.52
C ALA A 711 -16.20 11.33 25.74
N ASP A 712 -16.09 12.66 25.77
CA ASP A 712 -16.67 13.53 26.80
C ASP A 712 -18.12 13.97 26.52
N ARG A 713 -18.69 13.52 25.39
CA ARG A 713 -20.05 13.80 24.91
C ARG A 713 -20.37 15.29 24.73
N LYS A 714 -19.35 16.15 24.67
CA LYS A 714 -19.54 17.58 24.41
C LYS A 714 -19.72 17.91 22.94
N LYS A 715 -19.38 16.98 22.06
CA LYS A 715 -19.49 17.14 20.60
C LYS A 715 -20.13 15.93 19.95
N LEU A 716 -20.99 16.21 18.98
CA LEU A 716 -21.47 15.23 18.01
C LEU A 716 -20.65 15.42 16.72
N THR A 717 -19.87 14.42 16.34
CA THR A 717 -19.16 14.42 15.06
C THR A 717 -20.00 13.73 14.00
N ILE A 718 -20.03 14.28 12.79
CA ILE A 718 -20.74 13.74 11.64
C ILE A 718 -19.77 13.76 10.47
N ALA A 719 -19.49 12.61 9.87
CA ALA A 719 -18.63 12.50 8.70
C ALA A 719 -19.45 12.05 7.49
N ILE A 720 -19.20 12.69 6.35
CA ILE A 720 -19.89 12.45 5.07
C ILE A 720 -18.83 12.25 3.99
N VAL A 721 -18.97 11.18 3.22
CA VAL A 721 -18.20 10.93 1.98
C VAL A 721 -19.13 11.18 0.81
N ASN A 722 -18.77 12.14 -0.04
CA ASN A 722 -19.45 12.42 -1.31
C ASN A 722 -18.55 11.98 -2.47
N PRO A 723 -18.78 10.79 -3.06
CA PRO A 723 -18.02 10.29 -4.21
C PRO A 723 -18.46 10.88 -5.56
N THR A 724 -19.44 11.78 -5.59
CA THR A 724 -20.00 12.30 -6.84
C THR A 724 -19.35 13.62 -7.26
N LYS A 725 -19.59 14.02 -8.52
CA LYS A 725 -19.21 15.33 -9.06
C LYS A 725 -20.22 16.44 -8.74
N GLU A 726 -21.27 16.13 -7.98
CA GLU A 726 -22.32 17.07 -7.56
C GLU A 726 -22.19 17.43 -6.08
N ALA A 727 -22.65 18.63 -5.71
CA ALA A 727 -22.72 19.06 -4.32
C ALA A 727 -24.12 18.75 -3.75
N PHE A 728 -24.18 18.41 -2.45
CA PHE A 728 -25.45 18.13 -1.78
C PHE A 728 -25.64 18.98 -0.52
N ASP A 729 -26.83 19.56 -0.38
CA ASP A 729 -27.33 20.12 0.87
C ASP A 729 -28.25 19.10 1.54
N LEU A 730 -27.71 18.35 2.49
CA LEU A 730 -28.41 17.26 3.18
C LEU A 730 -29.30 17.82 4.30
N PRO A 731 -30.63 17.66 4.23
CA PRO A 731 -31.50 17.99 5.36
C PRO A 731 -31.10 17.18 6.60
N LEU A 732 -30.90 17.89 7.72
CA LEU A 732 -30.39 17.33 8.96
C LEU A 732 -31.53 17.17 9.98
N LYS A 733 -31.74 15.93 10.42
CA LYS A 733 -32.64 15.61 11.53
C LYS A 733 -31.87 14.86 12.61
N ILE A 734 -31.87 15.38 13.83
CA ILE A 734 -31.22 14.73 14.96
C ILE A 734 -32.24 14.45 16.06
N THR A 735 -32.28 13.21 16.51
CA THR A 735 -33.03 12.75 17.68
C THR A 735 -32.05 12.45 18.81
N GLY A 736 -32.40 12.76 20.06
CA GLY A 736 -31.55 12.46 21.22
C GLY A 736 -30.41 13.45 21.50
N ALA A 737 -30.26 14.50 20.70
CA ALA A 737 -29.27 15.55 20.94
C ALA A 737 -29.80 16.93 20.52
N LYS A 738 -29.31 17.98 21.18
CA LYS A 738 -29.60 19.36 20.81
C LYS A 738 -28.29 20.10 20.55
N LEU A 739 -28.15 20.64 19.34
CA LEU A 739 -26.93 21.36 18.93
C LEU A 739 -26.93 22.79 19.50
N LYS A 740 -25.74 23.32 19.81
CA LYS A 740 -25.53 24.73 20.19
C LYS A 740 -25.53 25.67 19.00
N GLY A 741 -25.38 25.15 17.78
CA GLY A 741 -25.35 25.92 16.54
C GLY A 741 -23.95 26.36 16.09
N SER A 742 -22.91 26.07 16.88
CA SER A 742 -21.50 26.26 16.54
C SER A 742 -20.79 24.92 16.34
N GLY A 743 -19.74 24.95 15.53
CA GLY A 743 -18.85 23.81 15.37
C GLY A 743 -17.70 24.11 14.42
N ARG A 744 -16.99 23.05 14.04
CA ARG A 744 -15.95 23.07 13.03
C ARG A 744 -16.28 22.10 11.91
N CYS A 745 -15.83 22.42 10.71
CA CYS A 745 -15.95 21.58 9.53
C CYS A 745 -14.56 21.39 8.92
N PHE A 746 -14.20 20.14 8.67
CA PHE A 746 -12.96 19.76 8.01
C PHE A 746 -13.30 19.15 6.66
N VAL A 747 -12.62 19.58 5.59
CA VAL A 747 -12.88 19.12 4.23
C VAL A 747 -11.58 18.64 3.59
N ILE A 748 -11.61 17.43 3.04
CA ILE A 748 -10.63 16.94 2.07
C ILE A 748 -11.35 16.85 0.72
N THR A 749 -10.84 17.56 -0.28
CA THR A 749 -11.34 17.55 -1.66
C THR A 749 -10.20 17.93 -2.61
N GLY A 750 -10.43 17.88 -3.92
CA GLY A 750 -9.44 18.18 -4.96
C GLY A 750 -10.11 18.54 -6.28
N LYS A 751 -9.29 18.83 -7.30
CA LYS A 751 -9.77 19.21 -8.64
C LYS A 751 -10.63 18.12 -9.28
N ASP A 752 -10.22 16.87 -9.14
CA ASP A 752 -10.83 15.69 -9.72
C ASP A 752 -10.47 14.44 -8.89
N GLU A 753 -11.07 13.30 -9.23
CA GLU A 753 -10.90 12.01 -8.55
C GLU A 753 -9.45 11.49 -8.57
N MET A 754 -8.63 11.98 -9.51
CA MET A 754 -7.22 11.62 -9.71
C MET A 754 -6.27 12.65 -9.08
N ALA A 755 -6.74 13.60 -8.26
CA ALA A 755 -5.86 14.50 -7.53
C ALA A 755 -5.00 13.74 -6.50
N TYR A 756 -3.70 14.06 -6.41
CA TYR A 756 -2.72 13.40 -5.54
C TYR A 756 -1.68 14.37 -4.98
N ASN A 757 -0.94 13.96 -3.95
CA ASN A 757 0.18 14.72 -3.38
C ASN A 757 1.54 14.13 -3.79
N GLU A 758 2.58 14.97 -3.85
CA GLU A 758 3.94 14.54 -4.22
C GLU A 758 4.95 15.10 -3.20
N PRO A 759 5.83 14.26 -2.60
CA PRO A 759 6.82 14.76 -1.66
C PRO A 759 7.74 15.83 -2.25
N GLY A 760 7.88 16.94 -1.54
CA GLY A 760 8.69 18.08 -1.97
C GLY A 760 7.98 19.03 -2.95
N LYS A 761 6.69 18.81 -3.25
CA LYS A 761 5.83 19.76 -3.97
C LYS A 761 4.73 20.30 -3.04
N PRO A 762 4.14 21.47 -3.35
CA PRO A 762 2.92 21.90 -2.69
C PRO A 762 1.82 20.85 -2.80
N ARG A 763 1.02 20.67 -1.74
CA ARG A 763 -0.12 19.74 -1.75
C ARG A 763 -1.19 20.18 -2.73
N ASN A 764 -1.72 19.23 -3.49
CA ASN A 764 -2.92 19.42 -4.32
C ASN A 764 -4.20 19.05 -3.55
N VAL A 765 -4.08 18.18 -2.55
CA VAL A 765 -5.14 17.74 -1.65
C VAL A 765 -4.67 17.97 -0.22
N ASP A 766 -5.46 18.68 0.59
CA ASP A 766 -5.14 18.94 1.99
C ASP A 766 -6.42 18.98 2.86
N ILE A 767 -6.26 19.07 4.18
CA ILE A 767 -7.36 19.23 5.12
C ILE A 767 -7.62 20.73 5.33
N ALA A 768 -8.75 21.23 4.82
CA ALA A 768 -9.22 22.58 5.09
C ALA A 768 -10.11 22.62 6.34
N GLU A 769 -9.78 23.43 7.34
CA GLU A 769 -10.59 23.65 8.56
C GLU A 769 -11.35 24.98 8.47
N ASN A 770 -12.67 24.93 8.72
CA ASN A 770 -13.55 26.08 8.72
C ASN A 770 -14.44 26.09 9.97
N ALA A 771 -14.74 27.28 10.51
CA ALA A 771 -15.80 27.43 11.48
C ALA A 771 -17.17 27.26 10.79
N VAL A 772 -18.12 26.58 11.42
CA VAL A 772 -19.48 26.40 10.88
C VAL A 772 -20.53 26.90 11.86
N LYS A 773 -21.52 27.61 11.32
CA LYS A 773 -22.80 27.88 11.99
C LYS A 773 -23.81 26.90 11.43
N ILE A 774 -24.36 26.05 12.28
CA ILE A 774 -25.16 24.90 11.86
C ILE A 774 -26.56 25.39 11.51
N SER A 775 -27.04 24.98 10.33
CA SER A 775 -28.41 25.19 9.85
C SER A 775 -29.22 23.90 9.98
N ASP A 776 -30.42 23.87 9.42
CA ASP A 776 -31.23 22.66 9.23
C ASP A 776 -30.67 21.72 8.14
N LYS A 777 -29.49 22.05 7.56
CA LYS A 777 -28.81 21.27 6.54
C LYS A 777 -27.30 21.21 6.77
N LEU A 778 -26.65 20.15 6.27
CA LEU A 778 -25.20 20.03 6.15
C LEU A 778 -24.81 19.97 4.67
N HIS A 779 -23.72 20.65 4.33
CA HIS A 779 -23.22 20.71 2.96
C HIS A 779 -22.14 19.65 2.72
N ALA A 780 -22.23 18.94 1.60
CA ALA A 780 -21.20 18.03 1.13
C ALA A 780 -20.76 18.47 -0.28
N VAL A 781 -19.53 18.95 -0.39
CA VAL A 781 -18.96 19.39 -1.68
C VAL A 781 -18.66 18.18 -2.57
N PRO A 782 -18.52 18.34 -3.90
CA PRO A 782 -18.15 17.24 -4.80
C PRO A 782 -16.85 16.56 -4.38
N LEU A 783 -16.72 15.27 -4.66
CA LEU A 783 -15.50 14.47 -4.47
C LEU A 783 -14.82 14.78 -3.13
N SER A 784 -15.51 14.52 -2.02
CA SER A 784 -15.03 15.00 -0.72
C SER A 784 -15.27 14.06 0.45
N VAL A 785 -14.40 14.23 1.44
CA VAL A 785 -14.62 13.81 2.82
C VAL A 785 -14.88 15.08 3.63
N THR A 786 -16.06 15.17 4.24
CA THR A 786 -16.45 16.31 5.08
C THR A 786 -16.74 15.82 6.50
N LEU A 787 -15.99 16.32 7.49
CA LEU A 787 -16.16 16.00 8.91
C LEU A 787 -16.62 17.24 9.67
N TYR A 788 -17.83 17.17 10.20
CA TYR A 788 -18.40 18.16 11.11
C TYR A 788 -18.13 17.75 12.57
N SER A 789 -17.67 18.69 13.39
CA SER A 789 -17.50 18.54 14.84
C SER A 789 -18.36 19.60 15.53
N LEU A 790 -19.55 19.20 15.97
CA LEU A 790 -20.64 20.10 16.35
C LEU A 790 -20.81 20.14 17.87
N ASP A 791 -20.90 21.33 18.45
CA ASP A 791 -21.08 21.48 19.90
C ASP A 791 -22.53 21.16 20.29
N VAL A 792 -22.71 20.41 21.39
CA VAL A 792 -24.03 20.06 21.94
C VAL A 792 -24.34 20.77 23.26
N GLN A 793 -25.64 20.90 23.56
CA GLN A 793 -26.17 21.61 24.73
C GLN A 793 -25.81 20.94 26.06
#